data_AF-A0A2P6PG87-F1
#
_entry.id   AF-A0A2P6PG87-F1
#
_cell.length_a   1.000
_cell.length_b   1.000
_cell.length_c   1.000
_cell.angle_alpha   90.00
_cell.angle_beta   90.00
_cell.angle_gamma   90.00
#
_symmetry.space_group_name_H-M   'P 1'
#
loop_
_entity.id
_entity.type
_entity.pdbx_description
1 polymer ?
#
loop_
_entity_poly.entity_id
_entity_poly.type
_entity_poly.pdbx_seq_one_letter_code
_entity_poly.pdbx_strand_id
1 'polypeptide(L)'
;MTSSAMYEVCSVVCLIFCFQLIRSPNLAFASASSTTEVEALLKWKASFGNLTHNALTSWTYNPSNATNSSNASPCAWTGISCNAAGSVNNITLFYSGLQGTLHELSFLSFPNLAYINLMLNDLFGAIPPQIFYLSKLFYLDLSYNQLSGKIPPEIGLLTSLEFLYLIENRLEGPVPVSMGNLSSLTSLYLPGNHLSDSIPPEMGKLSNLVRLHMQNNSFTGSIPPNLGNLKKLKTLNLFQNKLSGTIPKEIGNLKSMEILSFCENQLNGSIPMSLGNLSNMTEFSLATNNLSGIIPKEMGNLKSVVDLNLGENQLNGSIPLPLFDLSNLVSLNLVSNNLSGTIPKEIGNLKSLKIIVLTNNTLTGSIPSSMDDLRNLTHLYLAANKLSGAIPKELGNLKSLVFLYLSVNQLSGSIPASLGDPSNLTHLYLNENELSGTIPREIGKLKSLVEMDMSQNQLSGSIPTSFGDLSNLEILFLRDNRLSGSIPKEIENLKKLLKLHLDTNQLSGSLPQNICYGGSLTNFSVNSNNLVGPIPRSLKTCTSLFRVSLQGNKLTGNISEDFGVYPNLQYIDLSHNDLYGEITSKWGQCPQLTTLKIAGNKVTGSIPPEIGKAAEIHELDLSSNSLVGMIPKELGRLTSLLELRLDGNQLFGGIPSEFGSLTNLEYLDLSTNKFNGSIPSILGAFLQLTHLNLSNNKFGQGIPFQLGKLDHLSELDLSHNLLEGKIPSELSSMGSLEKLNLSHNNLSGSIPTSFERMSWLTSIDLSNNDLEGPLPNCSAFQKASPEALQGNKGLCGNVGALPPCKQNSKKDHKLIFFILFPLLGALALLAAFFLCVFARERKKKEETVSQDTKPRHEGIFISSILNFDGKVMYEEIIKATEDFDSKYCIGKGGHGSVYVAKLPSANRVAVKKLHQLCNDEQNLQKEFLNEVRALTQIRHRNIVKLHGFCSHTRHSFLVYEYLEKGSMESLLSNDHEAKELGWSRRVVIVKGVAHALSYMHHDCVPPIVHRDISSKNILLDSEYEACVSDFGTAKFLNPDSANWTALAGTYGYVAPELAYTMEVNEKCDVYSFGVLALEIIMGRHPGDLVSSLSSGLSSSSTPLPAHQMPIVDILDQRISSPTDEVPKEVVSVVKIACACLNAHPQSRPTMKQVSQNLSTQRLELSKPLHIITWGDLLTLDALAT
;
A
#
# COMPACT_ATOMS: atom_id res chain seq x y z
N MET A 1 35.98 -23.68 49.94
CA MET A 1 34.77 -23.43 49.14
C MET A 1 34.35 -21.98 49.34
N THR A 2 34.10 -21.12 48.35
CA THR A 2 34.77 -20.89 47.04
C THR A 2 34.15 -19.64 46.42
N SER A 3 34.97 -18.63 46.08
CA SER A 3 34.66 -17.54 45.13
C SER A 3 33.46 -16.62 45.40
N SER A 4 33.58 -15.67 46.33
CA SER A 4 32.81 -14.40 46.30
C SER A 4 33.56 -13.19 46.89
N ALA A 5 34.85 -13.02 46.55
CA ALA A 5 35.68 -11.96 47.12
C ALA A 5 36.85 -11.55 46.20
N MET A 6 36.58 -11.10 44.97
CA MET A 6 37.65 -10.61 44.07
C MET A 6 37.28 -9.45 43.12
N TYR A 7 36.25 -8.66 43.43
CA TYR A 7 35.91 -7.45 42.65
C TYR A 7 35.83 -6.14 43.46
N GLU A 8 35.66 -6.17 44.79
CA GLU A 8 35.63 -4.94 45.61
C GLU A 8 37.01 -4.34 45.93
N VAL A 9 38.11 -5.08 45.73
CA VAL A 9 39.46 -4.64 46.13
C VAL A 9 40.13 -3.72 45.10
N CYS A 10 39.69 -3.70 43.84
CA CYS A 10 40.23 -2.77 42.82
C CYS A 10 39.58 -1.37 42.86
N SER A 11 38.39 -1.23 43.45
CA SER A 11 37.65 0.05 43.46
C SER A 11 38.27 1.09 44.42
N VAL A 12 38.66 0.64 45.62
CA VAL A 12 39.13 1.55 46.69
C VAL A 12 40.56 2.06 46.46
N VAL A 13 41.42 1.29 45.78
CA VAL A 13 42.83 1.66 45.57
C VAL A 13 42.99 2.76 44.51
N CYS A 14 42.17 2.77 43.46
CA CYS A 14 42.18 3.85 42.46
C CYS A 14 41.63 5.17 43.02
N LEU A 15 40.62 5.13 43.90
CA LEU A 15 40.06 6.34 44.53
C LEU A 15 41.06 7.05 45.45
N ILE A 16 41.94 6.32 46.14
CA ILE A 16 42.96 6.90 47.02
C ILE A 16 44.11 7.55 46.21
N PHE A 17 44.47 7.00 45.04
CA PHE A 17 45.48 7.62 44.17
C PHE A 17 44.98 8.88 43.45
N CYS A 18 43.70 8.95 43.08
CA CYS A 18 43.15 10.16 42.43
C CYS A 18 42.98 11.35 43.39
N PHE A 19 42.78 11.12 44.70
CA PHE A 19 42.56 12.20 45.66
C PHE A 19 43.84 12.88 46.20
N GLN A 20 45.03 12.31 45.98
CA GLN A 20 46.31 12.88 46.45
C GLN A 20 46.97 13.85 45.46
N LEU A 21 46.46 13.99 44.23
CA LEU A 21 46.95 14.98 43.26
C LEU A 21 46.21 16.33 43.29
N ILE A 22 45.10 16.44 44.05
CA ILE A 22 44.33 17.68 44.20
C ILE A 22 44.72 18.41 45.51
N ARG A 23 46.02 18.70 45.70
CA ARG A 23 46.49 19.60 46.78
C ARG A 23 47.88 20.20 46.57
N SER A 24 48.04 20.99 45.51
CA SER A 24 49.12 21.98 45.38
C SER A 24 48.62 23.25 44.68
N PRO A 25 48.19 24.29 45.42
CA PRO A 25 48.08 25.62 44.84
C PRO A 25 49.49 26.17 44.58
N ASN A 26 49.65 26.99 43.54
CA ASN A 26 50.91 27.59 43.06
C ASN A 26 51.82 26.67 42.23
N LEU A 27 51.40 26.34 41.01
CA LEU A 27 52.27 26.68 39.88
C LEU A 27 51.79 28.02 39.32
N ALA A 28 52.66 29.01 39.30
CA ALA A 28 52.42 30.23 38.55
C ALA A 28 52.37 29.85 37.06
N PHE A 29 51.25 30.15 36.39
CA PHE A 29 51.20 30.06 34.93
C PHE A 29 52.20 31.05 34.36
N ALA A 30 53.33 30.54 33.86
CA ALA A 30 54.19 31.30 32.98
C ALA A 30 53.32 31.77 31.79
N SER A 31 53.40 33.06 31.46
CA SER A 31 52.76 33.58 30.26
C SER A 31 53.30 32.80 29.06
N ALA A 32 52.43 32.06 28.38
CA ALA A 32 52.75 31.42 27.11
C ALA A 32 53.32 32.51 26.19
N SER A 33 54.58 32.37 25.78
CA SER A 33 55.19 33.33 24.86
C SER A 33 54.49 33.24 23.51
N SER A 34 54.39 34.35 22.78
CA SER A 34 53.74 34.40 21.46
C SER A 34 54.28 33.35 20.48
N THR A 35 55.53 32.91 20.65
CA THR A 35 56.15 31.78 19.93
C THR A 35 55.36 30.48 20.04
N THR A 36 54.78 30.16 21.20
CA THR A 36 54.05 28.90 21.43
C THR A 36 52.67 28.87 20.74
N GLU A 37 51.98 30.01 20.68
CA GLU A 37 50.75 30.17 19.89
C GLU A 37 51.03 30.07 18.39
N VAL A 38 52.12 30.70 17.93
CA VAL A 38 52.62 30.64 16.54
C VAL A 38 52.96 29.21 16.11
N GLU A 39 53.72 28.48 16.93
CA GLU A 39 54.08 27.09 16.66
C GLU A 39 52.85 26.17 16.59
N ALA A 40 51.90 26.33 17.50
CA ALA A 40 50.67 25.54 17.52
C ALA A 40 49.79 25.77 16.28
N LEU A 41 49.63 27.04 15.85
CA LEU A 41 48.89 27.39 14.63
C LEU A 41 49.59 26.87 13.37
N LEU A 42 50.93 27.00 13.27
CA LEU A 42 51.68 26.49 12.12
C LEU A 42 51.67 24.96 12.04
N LYS A 43 51.75 24.27 13.18
CA LYS A 43 51.60 22.81 13.25
C LYS A 43 50.22 22.36 12.77
N TRP A 44 49.15 23.06 13.18
CA TRP A 44 47.80 22.77 12.70
C TRP A 44 47.66 23.04 11.19
N LYS A 45 48.18 24.17 10.69
CA LYS A 45 48.23 24.49 9.26
C LYS A 45 48.94 23.40 8.43
N ALA A 46 50.00 22.79 8.98
CA ALA A 46 50.74 21.71 8.32
C ALA A 46 49.97 20.38 8.26
N SER A 47 48.86 20.22 9.00
CA SER A 47 48.01 19.02 8.95
C SER A 47 46.91 19.06 7.89
N PHE A 48 46.71 20.19 7.21
CA PHE A 48 45.67 20.36 6.19
C PHE A 48 46.10 19.90 4.78
N GLY A 49 45.13 19.47 3.96
CA GLY A 49 45.36 19.07 2.57
C GLY A 49 45.73 20.22 1.63
N ASN A 50 46.40 19.91 0.51
CA ASN A 50 47.03 20.86 -0.43
C ASN A 50 46.17 22.06 -0.86
N LEU A 51 44.85 21.88 -1.06
CA LEU A 51 43.94 22.96 -1.48
C LEU A 51 43.78 24.06 -0.40
N THR A 52 43.94 23.70 0.87
CA THR A 52 43.78 24.57 2.04
C THR A 52 44.85 25.65 2.15
N HIS A 53 46.04 25.41 1.59
CA HIS A 53 47.19 26.31 1.74
C HIS A 53 46.94 27.71 1.15
N ASN A 54 46.02 27.84 0.17
CA ASN A 54 45.65 29.10 -0.45
C ASN A 54 44.90 30.06 0.51
N ALA A 55 44.07 29.53 1.42
CA ALA A 55 43.32 30.32 2.39
C ALA A 55 44.19 30.84 3.55
N LEU A 56 45.19 30.05 3.96
CA LEU A 56 46.08 30.36 5.08
C LEU A 56 47.42 30.96 4.63
N THR A 57 47.47 31.64 3.49
CA THR A 57 48.71 32.18 2.88
C THR A 57 49.45 33.17 3.78
N SER A 58 48.76 33.95 4.61
CA SER A 58 49.37 34.90 5.56
C SER A 58 50.05 34.24 6.77
N TRP A 59 49.78 32.95 7.04
CA TRP A 59 50.34 32.21 8.18
C TRP A 59 51.78 31.78 7.85
N THR A 60 52.72 32.70 7.96
CA THR A 60 54.15 32.48 7.63
C THR A 60 55.06 32.90 8.78
N TYR A 61 56.06 32.09 9.07
CA TYR A 61 57.16 32.45 9.97
C TYR A 61 58.29 33.11 9.16
N ASN A 62 58.66 34.35 9.47
CA ASN A 62 59.66 35.11 8.71
C ASN A 62 60.80 35.61 9.64
N PRO A 63 61.94 34.89 9.74
CA PRO A 63 62.97 35.17 10.74
C PRO A 63 63.82 36.42 10.48
N SER A 64 63.74 37.02 9.29
CA SER A 64 64.80 37.87 8.72
C SER A 64 64.71 39.38 9.02
N ASN A 65 63.75 39.83 9.84
CA ASN A 65 63.60 41.24 10.27
C ASN A 65 63.53 41.37 11.80
N ALA A 66 64.40 40.66 12.52
CA ALA A 66 64.46 40.60 13.97
C ALA A 66 65.07 41.85 14.65
N THR A 67 64.60 43.05 14.31
CA THR A 67 64.94 44.31 15.00
C THR A 67 63.75 45.07 15.60
N ASN A 68 62.51 44.67 15.25
CA ASN A 68 61.29 45.13 15.92
C ASN A 68 60.48 43.92 16.41
N SER A 69 60.15 43.88 17.71
CA SER A 69 59.48 42.76 18.39
C SER A 69 58.00 42.54 18.00
N SER A 70 57.48 43.32 17.03
CA SER A 70 56.10 43.25 16.55
C SER A 70 55.85 42.26 15.41
N ASN A 71 56.91 41.82 14.70
CA ASN A 71 56.75 41.09 13.42
C ASN A 71 56.74 39.55 13.53
N ALA A 72 56.79 39.00 14.75
CA ALA A 72 56.70 37.55 15.02
C ALA A 72 55.37 37.15 15.69
N SER A 73 54.32 37.95 15.49
CA SER A 73 53.02 37.81 16.15
C SER A 73 51.97 37.20 15.18
N PRO A 74 51.14 36.23 15.62
CA PRO A 74 50.10 35.64 14.78
C PRO A 74 48.89 36.58 14.63
N CYS A 75 48.84 37.69 15.37
CA CYS A 75 47.71 38.63 15.42
C CYS A 75 47.44 39.40 14.10
N ALA A 76 48.34 39.28 13.11
CA ALA A 76 48.17 39.83 11.77
C ALA A 76 47.78 38.77 10.73
N TRP A 77 47.59 37.51 11.14
CA TRP A 77 47.23 36.42 10.25
C TRP A 77 45.72 36.38 9.96
N THR A 78 45.38 35.94 8.74
CA THR A 78 43.99 35.78 8.30
C THR A 78 43.22 34.89 9.28
N GLY A 79 42.11 35.40 9.80
CA GLY A 79 41.26 34.70 10.76
C GLY A 79 41.79 34.62 12.19
N ILE A 80 42.89 35.28 12.53
CA ILE A 80 43.40 35.35 13.91
C ILE A 80 43.17 36.76 14.48
N SER A 81 42.65 36.85 15.70
CA SER A 81 42.69 38.08 16.50
C SER A 81 43.34 37.81 17.85
N CYS A 82 43.86 38.88 18.46
CA CYS A 82 44.49 38.83 19.77
C CYS A 82 43.89 39.85 20.74
N ASN A 83 44.08 39.58 22.03
CA ASN A 83 43.79 40.53 23.09
C ASN A 83 44.85 41.65 23.16
N ALA A 84 44.64 42.63 24.06
CA ALA A 84 45.53 43.77 24.26
C ALA A 84 46.96 43.41 24.72
N ALA A 85 47.21 42.17 25.16
CA ALA A 85 48.54 41.66 25.49
C ALA A 85 49.21 40.91 24.32
N GLY A 86 48.60 40.87 23.14
CA GLY A 86 49.16 40.23 21.94
C GLY A 86 49.06 38.71 21.92
N SER A 87 48.22 38.11 22.76
CA SER A 87 47.92 36.67 22.79
C SER A 87 46.59 36.37 22.10
N VAL A 88 46.54 35.28 21.33
CA VAL A 88 45.39 34.90 20.51
C VAL A 88 44.12 34.76 21.36
N ASN A 89 43.06 35.47 20.96
CA ASN A 89 41.76 35.45 21.63
C ASN A 89 40.61 34.97 20.71
N ASN A 90 40.73 35.13 19.39
CA ASN A 90 39.72 34.67 18.43
C ASN A 90 40.37 33.88 17.28
N ILE A 91 39.72 32.82 16.84
CA ILE A 91 39.99 32.11 15.58
C ILE A 91 38.70 32.14 14.74
N THR A 92 38.76 32.71 13.53
CA THR A 92 37.64 32.95 12.62
C THR A 92 38.00 32.55 11.19
N LEU A 93 37.81 31.27 10.87
CA LEU A 93 38.15 30.65 9.58
C LEU A 93 36.91 30.00 8.95
N PHE A 94 35.77 30.68 9.00
CA PHE A 94 34.57 30.22 8.31
C PHE A 94 34.75 30.26 6.79
N TYR A 95 34.10 29.36 6.05
CA TYR A 95 34.12 29.30 4.59
C TYR A 95 35.52 29.42 3.97
N SER A 96 36.52 28.81 4.63
CA SER A 96 37.94 28.95 4.28
C SER A 96 38.48 27.73 3.51
N GLY A 97 37.62 26.75 3.18
CA GLY A 97 38.02 25.53 2.48
C GLY A 97 39.00 24.67 3.28
N LEU A 98 38.92 24.70 4.62
CA LEU A 98 39.81 23.92 5.47
C LEU A 98 39.49 22.43 5.38
N GLN A 99 40.44 21.63 4.91
CA GLN A 99 40.30 20.17 4.85
C GLN A 99 41.35 19.48 5.74
N GLY A 100 40.90 18.90 6.86
CA GLY A 100 41.76 18.20 7.83
C GLY A 100 41.04 17.95 9.16
N THR A 101 41.78 17.82 10.26
CA THR A 101 41.21 17.50 11.59
C THR A 101 41.51 18.58 12.62
N LEU A 102 40.78 18.56 13.74
CA LEU A 102 41.07 19.37 14.93
C LEU A 102 42.15 18.76 15.84
N HIS A 103 42.56 17.51 15.61
CA HIS A 103 43.44 16.75 16.52
C HIS A 103 44.83 17.38 16.72
N GLU A 104 45.39 17.97 15.65
CA GLU A 104 46.72 18.59 15.70
C GLU A 104 46.71 20.03 16.25
N LEU A 105 45.54 20.61 16.52
CA LEU A 105 45.40 21.93 17.15
C LEU A 105 45.62 21.81 18.66
N SER A 106 46.81 22.22 19.12
CA SER A 106 47.19 22.18 20.54
C SER A 106 46.41 23.22 21.38
N PHE A 107 45.21 22.87 21.83
CA PHE A 107 44.35 23.76 22.63
C PHE A 107 45.01 24.34 23.89
N LEU A 108 45.91 23.58 24.53
CA LEU A 108 46.68 24.03 25.70
C LEU A 108 47.54 25.27 25.41
N SER A 109 47.92 25.49 24.14
CA SER A 109 48.74 26.62 23.71
C SER A 109 47.97 27.95 23.69
N PHE A 110 46.64 27.95 23.83
CA PHE A 110 45.80 29.13 23.66
C PHE A 110 44.97 29.49 24.92
N PRO A 111 45.61 29.82 26.06
CA PRO A 111 44.93 30.05 27.35
C PRO A 111 44.04 31.30 27.40
N ASN A 112 44.03 32.11 26.33
CA ASN A 112 43.20 33.31 26.19
C ASN A 112 42.13 33.21 25.09
N LEU A 113 42.03 32.07 24.40
CA LEU A 113 41.08 31.85 23.32
C LEU A 113 39.64 31.83 23.85
N ALA A 114 38.83 32.75 23.33
CA ALA A 114 37.48 33.05 23.77
C ALA A 114 36.44 32.79 22.67
N TYR A 115 36.84 32.88 21.39
CA TYR A 115 35.95 32.74 20.24
C TYR A 115 36.55 31.82 19.17
N ILE A 116 35.82 30.78 18.77
CA ILE A 116 36.16 29.91 17.65
C ILE A 116 34.98 29.84 16.68
N ASN A 117 35.20 30.19 15.42
CA ASN A 117 34.28 29.92 14.32
C ASN A 117 35.03 29.27 13.15
N LEU A 118 34.68 28.02 12.86
CA LEU A 118 35.21 27.19 11.77
C LEU A 118 34.08 26.66 10.86
N MET A 119 32.92 27.33 10.82
CA MET A 119 31.76 26.85 10.07
C MET A 119 31.99 26.79 8.55
N LEU A 120 31.26 25.93 7.83
CA LEU A 120 31.33 25.78 6.37
C LEU A 120 32.76 25.44 5.89
N ASN A 121 33.29 24.31 6.34
CA ASN A 121 34.58 23.77 5.91
C ASN A 121 34.48 22.24 5.71
N ASP A 122 35.59 21.59 5.35
CA ASP A 122 35.70 20.14 5.19
C ASP A 122 36.51 19.51 6.35
N LEU A 123 36.29 19.99 7.58
CA LEU A 123 36.93 19.40 8.77
C LEU A 123 36.29 18.06 9.11
N PHE A 124 37.11 17.03 9.33
CA PHE A 124 36.66 15.66 9.61
C PHE A 124 37.33 15.06 10.85
N GLY A 125 36.79 13.92 11.31
CA GLY A 125 37.24 13.26 12.53
C GLY A 125 36.56 13.81 13.80
N ALA A 126 37.00 13.35 14.96
CA ALA A 126 36.36 13.69 16.23
C ALA A 126 36.76 15.07 16.78
N ILE A 127 35.84 15.69 17.53
CA ILE A 127 36.14 16.85 18.38
C ILE A 127 37.06 16.37 19.51
N PRO A 128 38.31 16.87 19.62
CA PRO A 128 39.26 16.32 20.59
C PRO A 128 38.84 16.66 22.04
N PRO A 129 38.86 15.69 22.98
CA PRO A 129 38.56 15.93 24.39
C PRO A 129 39.33 17.10 25.02
N GLN A 130 40.58 17.32 24.57
CA GLN A 130 41.48 18.37 25.02
C GLN A 130 40.95 19.81 24.80
N ILE A 131 39.81 19.97 24.12
CA ILE A 131 39.12 21.27 24.01
C ILE A 131 38.83 21.90 25.38
N PHE A 132 38.74 21.11 26.46
CA PHE A 132 38.54 21.62 27.84
C PHE A 132 39.62 22.60 28.33
N TYR A 133 40.82 22.61 27.73
CA TYR A 133 41.86 23.58 28.09
C TYR A 133 41.44 25.04 27.78
N LEU A 134 40.48 25.24 26.86
CA LEU A 134 39.98 26.56 26.45
C LEU A 134 38.98 27.15 27.46
N SER A 135 39.37 27.26 28.73
CA SER A 135 38.46 27.66 29.83
C SER A 135 37.78 29.03 29.69
N LYS A 136 38.21 29.88 28.75
CA LYS A 136 37.60 31.20 28.44
C LYS A 136 36.69 31.19 27.20
N LEU A 137 36.53 30.04 26.54
CA LEU A 137 35.73 29.91 25.32
C LEU A 137 34.26 30.20 25.62
N PHE A 138 33.72 31.29 25.05
CA PHE A 138 32.30 31.64 25.16
C PHE A 138 31.51 31.36 23.87
N TYR A 139 32.19 31.25 22.73
CA TYR A 139 31.58 30.97 21.42
C TYR A 139 32.35 29.88 20.69
N LEU A 140 31.66 28.80 20.31
CA LEU A 140 32.17 27.69 19.50
C LEU A 140 31.19 27.34 18.37
N ASP A 141 31.62 27.55 17.14
CA ASP A 141 30.89 27.13 15.93
C ASP A 141 31.75 26.23 15.05
N LEU A 142 31.29 24.99 14.87
CA LEU A 142 31.87 23.94 14.03
C LEU A 142 30.87 23.45 12.95
N SER A 143 29.81 24.23 12.70
CA SER A 143 28.69 23.84 11.85
C SER A 143 29.07 23.63 10.38
N TYR A 144 28.32 22.81 9.65
CA TYR A 144 28.55 22.50 8.23
C TYR A 144 29.99 22.02 7.98
N ASN A 145 30.30 20.86 8.54
CA ASN A 145 31.59 20.17 8.43
C ASN A 145 31.35 18.65 8.31
N GLN A 146 32.41 17.85 8.34
CA GLN A 146 32.38 16.39 8.28
C GLN A 146 32.83 15.74 9.60
N LEU A 147 32.70 16.45 10.74
CA LEU A 147 33.13 15.96 12.05
C LEU A 147 32.29 14.75 12.47
N SER A 148 32.94 13.75 13.07
CA SER A 148 32.38 12.41 13.29
C SER A 148 32.68 11.87 14.68
N GLY A 149 31.92 10.87 15.13
CA GLY A 149 32.08 10.28 16.46
C GLY A 149 31.32 11.08 17.52
N LYS A 150 31.58 10.76 18.79
CA LYS A 150 30.84 11.32 19.94
C LYS A 150 31.27 12.74 20.28
N ILE A 151 30.32 13.55 20.76
CA ILE A 151 30.65 14.82 21.40
C ILE A 151 31.38 14.50 22.73
N PRO A 152 32.60 15.01 22.98
CA PRO A 152 33.38 14.66 24.17
C PRO A 152 32.71 15.19 25.45
N PRO A 153 32.53 14.37 26.51
CA PRO A 153 31.99 14.83 27.80
C PRO A 153 32.76 16.00 28.43
N GLU A 154 34.05 16.12 28.11
CA GLU A 154 34.95 17.19 28.51
C GLU A 154 34.46 18.59 28.06
N ILE A 155 33.61 18.67 27.03
CA ILE A 155 32.98 19.93 26.61
C ILE A 155 32.19 20.58 27.76
N GLY A 156 31.63 19.78 28.68
CA GLY A 156 30.91 20.23 29.87
C GLY A 156 31.77 20.93 30.93
N LEU A 157 33.09 21.00 30.75
CA LEU A 157 34.02 21.78 31.58
C LEU A 157 34.16 23.24 31.11
N LEU A 158 33.67 23.57 29.91
CA LEU A 158 33.73 24.91 29.31
C LEU A 158 32.64 25.82 29.88
N THR A 159 32.68 26.09 31.19
CA THR A 159 31.59 26.80 31.89
C THR A 159 31.36 28.25 31.44
N SER A 160 32.30 28.84 30.70
CA SER A 160 32.14 30.14 30.01
C SER A 160 31.33 30.08 28.71
N LEU A 161 30.99 28.89 28.19
CA LEU A 161 30.37 28.73 26.88
C LEU A 161 28.93 29.26 26.85
N GLU A 162 28.68 30.27 26.02
CA GLU A 162 27.37 30.89 25.79
C GLU A 162 26.70 30.41 24.50
N PHE A 163 27.50 30.07 23.48
CA PHE A 163 27.04 29.64 22.15
C PHE A 163 27.79 28.38 21.71
N LEU A 164 27.04 27.31 21.41
CA LEU A 164 27.55 26.05 20.89
C LEU A 164 26.75 25.63 19.64
N TYR A 165 27.41 25.66 18.49
CA TYR A 165 26.82 25.31 17.19
C TYR A 165 27.59 24.15 16.54
N LEU A 166 26.89 23.03 16.33
CA LEU A 166 27.40 21.78 15.74
C LEU A 166 26.47 21.29 14.60
N ILE A 167 25.82 22.22 13.91
CA ILE A 167 24.81 21.94 12.85
C ILE A 167 25.45 21.16 11.70
N GLU A 168 24.73 20.26 11.02
CA GLU A 168 25.13 19.56 9.78
C GLU A 168 26.55 19.00 9.83
N ASN A 169 26.69 17.88 10.55
CA ASN A 169 27.92 17.12 10.74
C ASN A 169 27.57 15.60 10.81
N ARG A 170 28.55 14.74 11.13
CA ARG A 170 28.38 13.27 11.28
C ARG A 170 28.54 12.83 12.74
N LEU A 171 28.20 13.69 13.71
CA LEU A 171 28.35 13.39 15.12
C LEU A 171 27.32 12.32 15.55
N GLU A 172 27.73 11.39 16.39
CA GLU A 172 26.95 10.20 16.76
C GLU A 172 26.92 9.96 18.28
N GLY A 173 26.01 9.10 18.73
CA GLY A 173 25.89 8.74 20.14
C GLY A 173 25.12 9.76 20.99
N PRO A 174 25.14 9.60 22.33
CA PRO A 174 24.35 10.41 23.23
C PRO A 174 24.92 11.82 23.40
N VAL A 175 24.04 12.79 23.66
CA VAL A 175 24.44 14.10 24.20
C VAL A 175 25.01 13.89 25.61
N PRO A 176 26.24 14.35 25.91
CA PRO A 176 26.84 14.12 27.22
C PRO A 176 26.08 14.78 28.38
N VAL A 177 25.79 14.02 29.44
CA VAL A 177 25.15 14.53 30.67
C VAL A 177 25.91 15.71 31.30
N SER A 178 27.23 15.78 31.08
CA SER A 178 28.11 16.87 31.52
C SER A 178 27.79 18.21 30.85
N MET A 179 27.11 18.24 29.69
CA MET A 179 26.63 19.49 29.08
C MET A 179 25.70 20.25 30.01
N GLY A 180 24.98 19.59 30.93
CA GLY A 180 24.15 20.25 31.95
C GLY A 180 24.93 21.13 32.94
N ASN A 181 26.26 21.10 32.92
CA ASN A 181 27.12 21.99 33.72
C ASN A 181 27.44 23.32 33.02
N LEU A 182 27.06 23.50 31.75
CA LEU A 182 27.32 24.71 30.95
C LEU A 182 26.39 25.87 31.37
N SER A 183 26.57 26.37 32.59
CA SER A 183 25.65 27.34 33.22
C SER A 183 25.52 28.67 32.48
N SER A 184 26.50 29.05 31.63
CA SER A 184 26.46 30.25 30.80
C SER A 184 25.71 30.06 29.47
N LEU A 185 25.36 28.82 29.08
CA LEU A 185 24.88 28.51 27.73
C LEU A 185 23.52 29.16 27.44
N THR A 186 23.47 29.94 26.36
CA THR A 186 22.27 30.65 25.88
C THR A 186 21.69 30.02 24.62
N SER A 187 22.51 29.44 23.76
CA SER A 187 22.10 28.87 22.47
C SER A 187 22.83 27.56 22.18
N LEU A 188 22.08 26.49 21.96
CA LEU A 188 22.59 25.16 21.60
C LEU A 188 21.94 24.67 20.32
N TYR A 189 22.75 24.39 19.30
CA TYR A 189 22.31 23.87 18.00
C TYR A 189 23.06 22.58 17.66
N LEU A 190 22.33 21.48 17.56
CA LEU A 190 22.80 20.15 17.20
C LEU A 190 22.14 19.51 15.93
N PRO A 191 21.31 20.19 15.11
CA PRO A 191 20.54 19.52 14.07
C PRO A 191 21.37 19.03 12.89
N GLY A 192 20.88 17.99 12.19
CA GLY A 192 21.58 17.42 11.04
C GLY A 192 22.79 16.60 11.47
N ASN A 193 22.58 15.65 12.38
CA ASN A 193 23.60 14.74 12.89
C ASN A 193 23.02 13.33 13.09
N HIS A 194 23.81 12.41 13.62
CA HIS A 194 23.42 11.04 13.97
C HIS A 194 23.36 10.84 15.50
N LEU A 195 23.06 11.89 16.26
CA LEU A 195 22.98 11.81 17.72
C LEU A 195 21.80 10.92 18.13
N SER A 196 22.00 10.13 19.17
CA SER A 196 21.12 9.03 19.59
C SER A 196 20.77 9.10 21.07
N ASP A 197 20.08 8.06 21.54
CA ASP A 197 19.66 7.88 22.94
C ASP A 197 18.71 9.00 23.43
N SER A 198 18.46 9.04 24.74
CA SER A 198 17.55 10.02 25.32
C SER A 198 18.18 11.38 25.56
N ILE A 199 17.37 12.43 25.46
CA ILE A 199 17.75 13.79 25.83
C ILE A 199 18.07 13.81 27.34
N PRO A 200 19.27 14.23 27.78
CA PRO A 200 19.63 14.21 29.20
C PRO A 200 18.74 15.13 30.07
N PRO A 201 18.14 14.63 31.18
CA PRO A 201 17.41 15.48 32.13
C PRO A 201 18.25 16.61 32.72
N GLU A 202 19.58 16.42 32.78
CA GLU A 202 20.58 17.42 33.18
C GLU A 202 20.51 18.70 32.35
N MET A 203 20.05 18.65 31.09
CA MET A 203 19.86 19.85 30.27
C MET A 203 18.85 20.83 30.89
N GLY A 204 17.94 20.35 31.75
CA GLY A 204 17.04 21.19 32.55
C GLY A 204 17.74 22.07 33.60
N LYS A 205 19.06 21.94 33.80
CA LYS A 205 19.88 22.82 34.66
C LYS A 205 20.34 24.10 33.97
N LEU A 206 20.25 24.18 32.64
CA LEU A 206 20.76 25.25 31.79
C LEU A 206 19.90 26.54 31.87
N SER A 207 19.78 27.12 33.06
CA SER A 207 18.83 28.22 33.34
C SER A 207 19.01 29.51 32.53
N ASN A 208 20.12 29.64 31.79
CA ASN A 208 20.37 30.73 30.84
C ASN A 208 19.94 30.43 29.40
N LEU A 209 19.53 29.19 29.09
CA LEU A 209 19.23 28.74 27.73
C LEU A 209 17.99 29.45 27.15
N VAL A 210 18.15 30.01 25.96
CA VAL A 210 17.15 30.75 25.17
C VAL A 210 16.73 29.97 23.93
N ARG A 211 17.66 29.23 23.30
CA ARG A 211 17.39 28.42 22.10
C ARG A 211 17.95 27.01 22.25
N LEU A 212 17.11 26.01 21.99
CA LEU A 212 17.49 24.60 21.93
C LEU A 212 16.99 23.98 20.61
N HIS A 213 17.94 23.63 19.74
CA HIS A 213 17.68 23.00 18.45
C HIS A 213 18.35 21.63 18.39
N MET A 214 17.55 20.57 18.28
CA MET A 214 17.99 19.17 18.26
C MET A 214 17.30 18.36 17.14
N GLN A 215 16.68 19.05 16.18
CA GLN A 215 15.91 18.40 15.12
C GLN A 215 16.76 17.59 14.13
N ASN A 216 16.16 16.71 13.34
CA ASN A 216 16.83 15.87 12.34
C ASN A 216 18.03 15.10 12.94
N ASN A 217 17.71 14.17 13.85
CA ASN A 217 18.64 13.31 14.58
C ASN A 217 17.96 11.95 14.86
N SER A 218 18.55 11.10 15.71
CA SER A 218 18.00 9.81 16.13
C SER A 218 17.73 9.73 17.65
N PHE A 219 17.36 10.84 18.29
CA PHE A 219 17.01 10.86 19.72
C PHE A 219 15.80 9.98 20.01
N THR A 220 15.86 9.19 21.09
CA THR A 220 14.83 8.23 21.50
C THR A 220 14.31 8.53 22.92
N GLY A 221 13.29 7.79 23.37
CA GLY A 221 12.72 7.94 24.70
C GLY A 221 11.93 9.25 24.87
N SER A 222 11.60 9.59 26.12
CA SER A 222 10.69 10.72 26.39
C SER A 222 11.38 12.07 26.51
N ILE A 223 10.62 13.13 26.16
CA ILE A 223 11.00 14.51 26.43
C ILE A 223 11.14 14.69 27.95
N PRO A 224 12.30 15.12 28.49
CA PRO A 224 12.48 15.23 29.93
C PRO A 224 11.60 16.34 30.53
N PRO A 225 10.82 16.08 31.61
CA PRO A 225 10.02 17.10 32.29
C PRO A 225 10.90 18.25 32.85
N ASN A 226 12.17 17.95 33.16
CA ASN A 226 13.17 18.91 33.61
C ASN A 226 13.41 20.07 32.62
N LEU A 227 13.13 19.90 31.32
CA LEU A 227 13.19 21.01 30.35
C LEU A 227 12.18 22.13 30.69
N GLY A 228 11.09 21.81 31.41
CA GLY A 228 10.15 22.79 31.95
C GLY A 228 10.73 23.78 32.96
N ASN A 229 11.98 23.59 33.43
CA ASN A 229 12.69 24.52 34.30
C ASN A 229 13.34 25.70 33.57
N LEU A 230 13.50 25.62 32.23
CA LEU A 230 14.29 26.55 31.42
C LEU A 230 13.54 27.87 31.14
N LYS A 231 13.29 28.69 32.17
CA LYS A 231 12.37 29.84 32.10
C LYS A 231 12.70 30.92 31.06
N LYS A 232 13.93 30.97 30.53
CA LYS A 232 14.35 31.90 29.47
C LYS A 232 14.17 31.33 28.05
N LEU A 233 13.78 30.06 27.91
CA LEU A 233 13.69 29.35 26.65
C LEU A 233 12.58 29.95 25.78
N LYS A 234 12.96 30.40 24.59
CA LYS A 234 12.10 30.96 23.53
C LYS A 234 11.85 29.98 22.40
N THR A 235 12.81 29.11 22.12
CA THR A 235 12.73 28.14 21.02
C THR A 235 13.12 26.76 21.51
N LEU A 236 12.23 25.79 21.31
CA LEU A 236 12.48 24.38 21.53
C LEU A 236 12.06 23.59 20.29
N ASN A 237 13.04 23.12 19.52
CA ASN A 237 12.81 22.38 18.29
C ASN A 237 13.42 20.96 18.39
N LEU A 238 12.55 19.96 18.39
CA LEU A 238 12.88 18.52 18.46
C LEU A 238 12.34 17.75 17.24
N PHE A 239 11.96 18.45 16.17
CA PHE A 239 11.43 17.90 14.92
C PHE A 239 12.25 16.71 14.37
N GLN A 240 11.59 15.75 13.71
CA GLN A 240 12.24 14.66 12.97
C GLN A 240 13.24 13.88 13.84
N ASN A 241 12.71 13.15 14.80
CA ASN A 241 13.43 12.30 15.75
C ASN A 241 12.60 11.03 16.07
N LYS A 242 13.03 10.22 17.04
CA LYS A 242 12.36 8.99 17.48
C LYS A 242 11.87 9.12 18.94
N LEU A 243 11.54 10.34 19.37
CA LEU A 243 11.07 10.60 20.74
C LEU A 243 9.68 9.99 20.94
N SER A 244 9.45 9.40 22.10
CA SER A 244 8.24 8.64 22.42
C SER A 244 7.68 8.95 23.81
N GLY A 245 6.49 8.43 24.12
CA GLY A 245 5.79 8.75 25.37
C GLY A 245 5.12 10.12 25.34
N THR A 246 4.69 10.61 26.51
CA THR A 246 3.82 11.79 26.59
C THR A 246 4.57 13.11 26.60
N ILE A 247 3.93 14.17 26.10
CA ILE A 247 4.44 15.54 26.24
C ILE A 247 4.36 15.94 27.74
N PRO A 248 5.46 16.35 28.40
CA PRO A 248 5.41 16.72 29.80
C PRO A 248 4.59 17.99 30.05
N LYS A 249 3.69 17.94 31.03
CA LYS A 249 2.90 19.12 31.45
C LYS A 249 3.78 20.29 31.91
N GLU A 250 4.99 20.00 32.38
CA GLU A 250 6.00 20.94 32.86
C GLU A 250 6.47 21.90 31.77
N ILE A 251 6.40 21.52 30.49
CA ILE A 251 6.68 22.39 29.33
C ILE A 251 5.75 23.62 29.33
N GLY A 252 4.52 23.47 29.82
CA GLY A 252 3.57 24.58 30.03
C GLY A 252 4.02 25.66 31.02
N ASN A 253 5.15 25.45 31.73
CA ASN A 253 5.74 26.46 32.62
C ASN A 253 6.74 27.40 31.91
N LEU A 254 6.95 27.27 30.60
CA LEU A 254 7.93 28.00 29.80
C LEU A 254 7.33 29.27 29.19
N LYS A 255 6.95 30.23 30.03
CA LYS A 255 6.21 31.44 29.62
C LYS A 255 6.89 32.35 28.57
N SER A 256 8.20 32.18 28.36
CA SER A 256 8.97 32.89 27.32
C SER A 256 8.92 32.21 25.95
N MET A 257 8.28 31.06 25.80
CA MET A 257 8.28 30.28 24.56
C MET A 257 7.58 31.02 23.42
N GLU A 258 8.25 31.09 22.28
CA GLU A 258 7.81 31.70 21.02
C GLU A 258 7.63 30.63 19.92
N ILE A 259 8.49 29.61 19.89
CA ILE A 259 8.44 28.52 18.88
C ILE A 259 8.58 27.16 19.59
N LEU A 260 7.60 26.27 19.37
CA LEU A 260 7.63 24.88 19.82
C LEU A 260 7.27 23.95 18.65
N SER A 261 8.22 23.11 18.25
CA SER A 261 8.01 22.09 17.21
C SER A 261 8.52 20.72 17.68
N PHE A 262 7.59 19.77 17.76
CA PHE A 262 7.84 18.36 18.09
C PHE A 262 7.39 17.41 16.95
N CYS A 263 7.27 17.91 15.72
CA CYS A 263 6.69 17.13 14.62
C CYS A 263 7.57 15.96 14.21
N GLU A 264 7.00 14.98 13.50
CA GLU A 264 7.72 13.78 13.04
C GLU A 264 8.46 13.07 14.18
N ASN A 265 7.68 12.59 15.15
CA ASN A 265 8.13 11.83 16.31
C ASN A 265 7.09 10.74 16.65
N GLN A 266 7.30 10.00 17.75
CA GLN A 266 6.45 8.92 18.22
C GLN A 266 5.73 9.30 19.54
N LEU A 267 5.51 10.60 19.78
CA LEU A 267 4.89 11.09 21.01
C LEU A 267 3.44 10.66 21.09
N ASN A 268 2.96 10.30 22.28
CA ASN A 268 1.65 9.71 22.48
C ASN A 268 0.89 10.31 23.67
N GLY A 269 -0.36 9.84 23.85
CA GLY A 269 -1.26 10.36 24.88
C GLY A 269 -1.79 11.77 24.56
N SER A 270 -2.41 12.41 25.54
CA SER A 270 -3.10 13.68 25.32
C SER A 270 -2.20 14.91 25.35
N ILE A 271 -2.55 15.89 24.52
CA ILE A 271 -1.98 17.24 24.57
C ILE A 271 -2.24 17.83 25.97
N PRO A 272 -1.21 18.21 26.76
CA PRO A 272 -1.42 18.75 28.10
C PRO A 272 -2.11 20.11 28.07
N MET A 273 -3.18 20.28 28.85
CA MET A 273 -3.89 21.56 29.03
C MET A 273 -2.95 22.71 29.45
N SER A 274 -1.85 22.40 30.15
CA SER A 274 -0.85 23.39 30.58
C SER A 274 -0.10 24.06 29.43
N LEU A 275 -0.09 23.48 28.21
CA LEU A 275 0.50 24.12 27.04
C LEU A 275 -0.27 25.40 26.64
N GLY A 276 -1.54 25.53 27.04
CA GLY A 276 -2.31 26.78 26.88
C GLY A 276 -1.76 27.98 27.68
N ASN A 277 -0.80 27.77 28.60
CA ASN A 277 -0.15 28.86 29.34
C ASN A 277 0.97 29.56 28.55
N LEU A 278 1.30 29.10 27.34
CA LEU A 278 2.41 29.59 26.52
C LEU A 278 1.99 30.83 25.71
N SER A 279 1.63 31.93 26.39
CA SER A 279 1.00 33.12 25.80
C SER A 279 1.77 33.80 24.66
N ASN A 280 3.09 33.62 24.61
CA ASN A 280 3.99 34.25 23.65
C ASN A 280 4.22 33.40 22.39
N MET A 281 3.61 32.21 22.31
CA MET A 281 3.79 31.28 21.21
C MET A 281 3.31 31.88 19.87
N THR A 282 4.17 31.87 18.86
CA THR A 282 3.87 32.28 17.49
C THR A 282 3.71 31.09 16.54
N GLU A 283 4.48 30.03 16.76
CA GLU A 283 4.46 28.78 15.97
C GLU A 283 4.31 27.59 16.91
N PHE A 284 3.21 26.84 16.77
CA PHE A 284 2.90 25.67 17.59
C PHE A 284 2.64 24.47 16.70
N SER A 285 3.56 23.51 16.69
CA SER A 285 3.49 22.36 15.77
C SER A 285 3.78 21.03 16.48
N LEU A 286 2.79 20.13 16.45
CA LEU A 286 2.83 18.78 17.03
C LEU A 286 2.46 17.69 15.99
N ALA A 287 2.55 18.02 14.70
CA ALA A 287 2.07 17.16 13.62
C ALA A 287 2.83 15.84 13.51
N THR A 288 2.23 14.84 12.86
CA THR A 288 2.86 13.55 12.53
C THR A 288 3.44 12.87 13.78
N ASN A 289 2.53 12.49 14.68
CA ASN A 289 2.79 11.85 15.98
C ASN A 289 1.63 10.90 16.34
N ASN A 290 1.69 10.24 17.50
CA ASN A 290 0.65 9.34 18.01
C ASN A 290 -0.20 10.00 19.12
N LEU A 291 -0.36 11.34 19.12
CA LEU A 291 -1.12 12.05 20.15
C LEU A 291 -2.61 11.75 20.03
N SER A 292 -3.29 11.56 21.16
CA SER A 292 -4.67 11.07 21.22
C SER A 292 -5.54 11.87 22.19
N GLY A 293 -6.86 11.61 22.17
CA GLY A 293 -7.81 12.37 22.99
C GLY A 293 -8.15 13.74 22.38
N ILE A 294 -8.77 14.62 23.17
CA ILE A 294 -9.31 15.89 22.67
C ILE A 294 -8.26 16.99 22.55
N ILE A 295 -8.49 17.93 21.63
CA ILE A 295 -7.78 19.21 21.61
C ILE A 295 -8.18 20.03 22.86
N PRO A 296 -7.25 20.45 23.74
CA PRO A 296 -7.59 21.22 24.93
C PRO A 296 -8.18 22.59 24.60
N LYS A 297 -9.29 22.96 25.26
CA LYS A 297 -9.89 24.29 25.13
C LYS A 297 -8.94 25.42 25.56
N GLU A 298 -7.98 25.12 26.45
CA GLU A 298 -6.94 26.01 26.93
C GLU A 298 -5.99 26.47 25.81
N MET A 299 -5.92 25.77 24.67
CA MET A 299 -5.16 26.23 23.50
C MET A 299 -5.73 27.53 22.91
N GLY A 300 -7.00 27.86 23.17
CA GLY A 300 -7.57 29.18 22.84
C GLY A 300 -6.91 30.36 23.56
N ASN A 301 -6.06 30.12 24.56
CA ASN A 301 -5.29 31.16 25.26
C ASN A 301 -3.99 31.57 24.52
N LEU A 302 -3.59 30.85 23.46
CA LEU A 302 -2.36 31.10 22.70
C LEU A 302 -2.50 32.33 21.76
N LYS A 303 -2.89 33.49 22.29
CA LYS A 303 -3.33 34.66 21.49
C LYS A 303 -2.31 35.21 20.48
N SER A 304 -1.03 34.86 20.64
CA SER A 304 0.05 35.27 19.74
C SER A 304 0.27 34.31 18.55
N VAL A 305 -0.43 33.17 18.50
CA VAL A 305 -0.16 32.11 17.53
C VAL A 305 -0.60 32.48 16.12
N VAL A 306 0.28 32.19 15.15
CA VAL A 306 0.11 32.48 13.72
C VAL A 306 -0.07 31.18 12.93
N ASP A 307 0.64 30.12 13.31
CA ASP A 307 0.48 28.77 12.75
C ASP A 307 0.22 27.75 13.87
N LEU A 308 -0.88 27.01 13.72
CA LEU A 308 -1.28 25.92 14.61
C LEU A 308 -1.45 24.64 13.80
N ASN A 309 -0.50 23.73 13.95
CA ASN A 309 -0.49 22.47 13.23
C ASN A 309 -0.50 21.26 14.18
N LEU A 310 -1.61 20.54 14.17
CA LEU A 310 -1.86 19.31 14.93
C LEU A 310 -2.23 18.14 13.99
N GLY A 311 -1.88 18.25 12.71
CA GLY A 311 -2.20 17.25 11.69
C GLY A 311 -1.56 15.87 11.96
N GLU A 312 -2.06 14.83 11.31
CA GLU A 312 -1.50 13.48 11.34
C GLU A 312 -1.28 12.95 12.77
N ASN A 313 -2.38 12.86 13.51
CA ASN A 313 -2.42 12.37 14.89
C ASN A 313 -3.71 11.56 15.11
N GLN A 314 -3.95 11.12 16.35
CA GLN A 314 -5.13 10.36 16.78
C GLN A 314 -6.11 11.23 17.60
N LEU A 315 -6.10 12.56 17.38
CA LEU A 315 -6.94 13.50 18.14
C LEU A 315 -8.40 13.30 17.80
N ASN A 316 -9.28 13.44 18.79
CA ASN A 316 -10.70 13.13 18.67
C ASN A 316 -11.60 14.19 19.33
N GLY A 317 -12.91 14.00 19.21
CA GLY A 317 -13.91 14.96 19.69
C GLY A 317 -14.01 16.20 18.79
N SER A 318 -14.74 17.21 19.25
CA SER A 318 -14.99 18.42 18.47
C SER A 318 -13.88 19.46 18.58
N ILE A 319 -13.73 20.26 17.51
CA ILE A 319 -12.84 21.43 17.50
C ILE A 319 -13.33 22.42 18.58
N PRO A 320 -12.54 22.70 19.64
CA PRO A 320 -13.03 23.48 20.77
C PRO A 320 -13.21 24.96 20.43
N LEU A 321 -14.37 25.52 20.78
CA LEU A 321 -14.76 26.90 20.42
C LEU A 321 -13.70 27.99 20.72
N PRO A 322 -12.96 27.97 21.85
CA PRO A 322 -11.94 28.99 22.14
C PRO A 322 -10.79 29.09 21.13
N LEU A 323 -10.57 28.10 20.25
CA LEU A 323 -9.60 28.23 19.14
C LEU A 323 -10.03 29.31 18.13
N PHE A 324 -11.32 29.60 18.01
CA PHE A 324 -11.81 30.64 17.10
C PHE A 324 -11.65 32.06 17.67
N ASP A 325 -11.12 32.19 18.89
CA ASP A 325 -10.70 33.46 19.49
C ASP A 325 -9.20 33.77 19.24
N LEU A 326 -8.52 33.02 18.35
CA LEU A 326 -7.11 33.18 18.00
C LEU A 326 -6.95 34.14 16.80
N SER A 327 -7.26 35.43 17.01
CA SER A 327 -7.38 36.42 15.92
C SER A 327 -6.12 36.63 15.04
N ASN A 328 -4.94 36.21 15.50
CA ASN A 328 -3.68 36.29 14.75
C ASN A 328 -3.41 35.05 13.87
N LEU A 329 -4.23 34.01 13.96
CA LEU A 329 -4.03 32.74 13.26
C LEU A 329 -4.16 32.93 11.74
N VAL A 330 -3.11 32.51 11.02
CA VAL A 330 -2.98 32.55 9.55
C VAL A 330 -3.13 31.16 8.95
N SER A 331 -2.70 30.12 9.67
CA SER A 331 -2.78 28.71 9.27
C SER A 331 -3.38 27.87 10.39
N LEU A 332 -4.39 27.07 10.05
CA LEU A 332 -4.96 26.04 10.91
C LEU A 332 -4.90 24.69 10.19
N ASN A 333 -4.05 23.79 10.67
CA ASN A 333 -3.91 22.44 10.12
C ASN A 333 -4.27 21.38 11.18
N LEU A 334 -5.37 20.66 10.92
CA LEU A 334 -5.87 19.54 11.71
C LEU A 334 -6.11 18.29 10.81
N VAL A 335 -5.39 18.19 9.69
CA VAL A 335 -5.52 17.09 8.71
C VAL A 335 -5.33 15.71 9.36
N SER A 336 -5.94 14.65 8.81
CA SER A 336 -5.66 13.26 9.17
C SER A 336 -5.71 13.01 10.69
N ASN A 337 -6.88 13.26 11.27
CA ASN A 337 -7.19 13.00 12.69
C ASN A 337 -8.55 12.31 12.79
N ASN A 338 -9.03 12.06 14.01
CA ASN A 338 -10.35 11.47 14.28
C ASN A 338 -11.32 12.51 14.88
N LEU A 339 -11.20 13.78 14.48
CA LEU A 339 -12.07 14.87 14.96
C LEU A 339 -13.49 14.69 14.45
N SER A 340 -14.47 15.07 15.26
CA SER A 340 -15.90 14.83 15.03
C SER A 340 -16.76 16.05 15.38
N GLY A 341 -18.07 15.95 15.17
CA GLY A 341 -18.99 17.09 15.32
C GLY A 341 -18.87 18.10 14.17
N THR A 342 -19.48 19.27 14.32
CA THR A 342 -19.59 20.26 13.23
C THR A 342 -18.42 21.23 13.20
N ILE A 343 -18.15 21.81 12.02
CA ILE A 343 -17.32 23.01 11.91
C ILE A 343 -18.12 24.19 12.52
N PRO A 344 -17.66 24.86 13.59
CA PRO A 344 -18.44 25.92 14.21
C PRO A 344 -18.47 27.20 13.37
N LYS A 345 -19.58 27.93 13.42
CA LYS A 345 -19.76 29.21 12.69
C LYS A 345 -18.76 30.28 13.14
N GLU A 346 -18.26 30.15 14.36
CA GLU A 346 -17.25 30.99 14.99
C GLU A 346 -15.93 31.00 14.20
N ILE A 347 -15.70 30.04 13.30
CA ILE A 347 -14.55 30.06 12.38
C ILE A 347 -14.44 31.38 11.59
N GLY A 348 -15.56 32.04 11.29
CA GLY A 348 -15.60 33.36 10.66
C GLY A 348 -14.98 34.49 11.48
N ASN A 349 -14.67 34.29 12.77
CA ASN A 349 -13.97 35.26 13.62
C ASN A 349 -12.48 35.38 13.28
N LEU A 350 -11.88 34.34 12.66
CA LEU A 350 -10.44 34.26 12.37
C LEU A 350 -10.06 35.07 11.11
N LYS A 351 -10.28 36.39 11.12
CA LYS A 351 -10.12 37.26 9.93
C LYS A 351 -8.72 37.25 9.28
N SER A 352 -7.69 36.83 10.01
CA SER A 352 -6.30 36.70 9.54
C SER A 352 -6.04 35.41 8.75
N LEU A 353 -6.95 34.44 8.80
CA LEU A 353 -6.76 33.08 8.32
C LEU A 353 -6.66 33.02 6.79
N LYS A 354 -5.62 32.35 6.30
CA LYS A 354 -5.34 32.11 4.88
C LYS A 354 -5.50 30.65 4.48
N ILE A 355 -5.21 29.72 5.40
CA ILE A 355 -5.19 28.28 5.14
C ILE A 355 -6.04 27.57 6.21
N ILE A 356 -7.00 26.78 5.76
CA ILE A 356 -7.75 25.81 6.58
C ILE A 356 -7.50 24.41 6.00
N VAL A 357 -6.96 23.51 6.83
CA VAL A 357 -6.82 22.08 6.49
C VAL A 357 -7.52 21.23 7.55
N LEU A 358 -8.69 20.67 7.20
CA LEU A 358 -9.49 19.78 8.05
C LEU A 358 -9.74 18.41 7.37
N THR A 359 -8.99 18.13 6.30
CA THR A 359 -9.18 16.94 5.44
C THR A 359 -8.92 15.63 6.19
N ASN A 360 -9.61 14.55 5.81
CA ASN A 360 -9.48 13.20 6.42
C ASN A 360 -9.76 13.23 7.95
N ASN A 361 -11.01 13.56 8.29
CA ASN A 361 -11.55 13.56 9.65
C ASN A 361 -12.99 12.98 9.64
N THR A 362 -13.71 13.05 10.77
CA THR A 362 -15.11 12.60 10.89
C THR A 362 -16.09 13.76 11.12
N LEU A 363 -15.75 14.97 10.64
CA LEU A 363 -16.57 16.17 10.82
C LEU A 363 -17.91 16.05 10.09
N THR A 364 -18.99 16.55 10.70
CA THR A 364 -20.37 16.42 10.23
C THR A 364 -21.06 17.78 10.03
N GLY A 365 -22.26 17.75 9.45
CA GLY A 365 -23.10 18.93 9.28
C GLY A 365 -22.63 19.87 8.17
N SER A 366 -23.25 21.04 8.05
CA SER A 366 -23.03 21.95 6.93
C SER A 366 -21.80 22.83 7.09
N ILE A 367 -21.15 23.12 5.96
CA ILE A 367 -20.15 24.19 5.86
C ILE A 367 -20.78 25.51 6.33
N PRO A 368 -20.23 26.22 7.32
CA PRO A 368 -20.83 27.46 7.81
C PRO A 368 -20.81 28.59 6.78
N SER A 369 -21.94 29.27 6.58
CA SER A 369 -22.02 30.45 5.70
C SER A 369 -21.12 31.59 6.17
N SER A 370 -20.84 31.67 7.48
CA SER A 370 -19.89 32.62 8.08
C SER A 370 -18.42 32.40 7.70
N MET A 371 -18.08 31.40 6.88
CA MET A 371 -16.75 31.33 6.26
C MET A 371 -16.49 32.50 5.31
N ASP A 372 -17.52 33.16 4.77
CA ASP A 372 -17.39 34.26 3.81
C ASP A 372 -16.69 35.51 4.38
N ASP A 373 -16.72 35.63 5.71
CA ASP A 373 -16.01 36.62 6.50
C ASP A 373 -14.48 36.49 6.44
N LEU A 374 -13.97 35.33 6.02
CA LEU A 374 -12.54 35.03 5.90
C LEU A 374 -11.96 35.59 4.59
N ARG A 375 -12.00 36.93 4.43
CA ARG A 375 -11.62 37.62 3.17
C ARG A 375 -10.20 37.33 2.69
N ASN A 376 -9.31 36.89 3.59
CA ASN A 376 -7.92 36.52 3.30
C ASN A 376 -7.73 35.02 2.96
N LEU A 377 -8.78 34.20 3.02
CA LEU A 377 -8.69 32.75 2.80
C LEU A 377 -8.27 32.45 1.36
N THR A 378 -7.16 31.73 1.21
CA THR A 378 -6.60 31.30 -0.08
C THR A 378 -6.75 29.81 -0.30
N HIS A 379 -6.78 29.01 0.76
CA HIS A 379 -6.87 27.54 0.69
C HIS A 379 -7.91 27.01 1.69
N LEU A 380 -8.87 26.22 1.18
CA LEU A 380 -9.90 25.56 1.98
C LEU A 380 -9.97 24.07 1.63
N TYR A 381 -9.43 23.23 2.53
CA TYR A 381 -9.35 21.79 2.38
C TYR A 381 -10.24 21.05 3.39
N LEU A 382 -11.44 20.66 2.97
CA LEU A 382 -12.45 19.98 3.79
C LEU A 382 -12.75 18.54 3.31
N ALA A 383 -11.93 18.00 2.42
CA ALA A 383 -12.18 16.72 1.77
C ALA A 383 -12.15 15.52 2.74
N ALA A 384 -12.71 14.38 2.35
CA ALA A 384 -12.74 13.14 3.15
C ALA A 384 -13.28 13.37 4.57
N ASN A 385 -14.53 13.81 4.66
CA ASN A 385 -15.27 14.05 5.90
C ASN A 385 -16.73 13.56 5.72
N LYS A 386 -17.60 13.88 6.68
CA LYS A 386 -19.05 13.59 6.64
C LYS A 386 -19.87 14.90 6.61
N LEU A 387 -19.32 15.95 5.98
CA LEU A 387 -20.00 17.24 5.85
C LEU A 387 -21.19 17.08 4.91
N SER A 388 -22.32 17.72 5.24
CA SER A 388 -23.59 17.49 4.57
C SER A 388 -24.41 18.76 4.33
N GLY A 389 -25.41 18.66 3.45
CA GLY A 389 -26.22 19.81 3.04
C GLY A 389 -25.55 20.65 1.95
N ALA A 390 -26.11 21.82 1.67
CA ALA A 390 -25.71 22.63 0.52
C ALA A 390 -24.38 23.35 0.70
N ILE A 391 -23.61 23.46 -0.39
CA ILE A 391 -22.46 24.37 -0.49
C ILE A 391 -22.99 25.81 -0.30
N PRO A 392 -22.50 26.59 0.68
CA PRO A 392 -22.97 27.96 0.89
C PRO A 392 -22.64 28.85 -0.30
N LYS A 393 -23.65 29.59 -0.79
CA LYS A 393 -23.45 30.59 -1.86
C LYS A 393 -22.46 31.68 -1.45
N GLU A 394 -22.33 31.93 -0.15
CA GLU A 394 -21.47 32.92 0.44
C GLU A 394 -19.97 32.60 0.23
N LEU A 395 -19.58 31.34 -0.04
CA LEU A 395 -18.20 31.01 -0.45
C LEU A 395 -17.75 31.75 -1.72
N GLY A 396 -18.69 32.13 -2.60
CA GLY A 396 -18.42 32.99 -3.76
C GLY A 396 -17.90 34.39 -3.42
N ASN A 397 -18.03 34.82 -2.17
CA ASN A 397 -17.50 36.10 -1.68
C ASN A 397 -15.99 36.07 -1.39
N LEU A 398 -15.36 34.88 -1.34
CA LEU A 398 -13.96 34.68 -1.00
C LEU A 398 -13.04 34.98 -2.20
N LYS A 399 -12.84 36.26 -2.50
CA LYS A 399 -12.08 36.69 -3.70
C LYS A 399 -10.61 36.29 -3.70
N SER A 400 -10.04 36.00 -2.53
CA SER A 400 -8.67 35.53 -2.36
C SER A 400 -8.51 34.01 -2.59
N LEU A 401 -9.61 33.25 -2.72
CA LEU A 401 -9.58 31.79 -2.75
C LEU A 401 -8.91 31.27 -4.04
N VAL A 402 -7.96 30.36 -3.86
CA VAL A 402 -7.14 29.75 -4.92
C VAL A 402 -7.42 28.24 -5.03
N PHE A 403 -7.56 27.54 -3.89
CA PHE A 403 -7.86 26.11 -3.82
C PHE A 403 -9.14 25.87 -3.00
N LEU A 404 -10.10 25.15 -3.58
CA LEU A 404 -11.33 24.70 -2.91
C LEU A 404 -11.52 23.19 -3.07
N TYR A 405 -11.34 22.44 -1.98
CA TYR A 405 -11.39 20.97 -1.95
C TYR A 405 -12.50 20.52 -1.00
N LEU A 406 -13.61 20.08 -1.57
CA LEU A 406 -14.79 19.60 -0.86
C LEU A 406 -15.09 18.11 -1.13
N SER A 407 -14.20 17.42 -1.84
CA SER A 407 -14.37 16.04 -2.30
C SER A 407 -14.62 15.02 -1.18
N VAL A 408 -15.28 13.90 -1.50
CA VAL A 408 -15.49 12.79 -0.55
C VAL A 408 -16.23 13.29 0.71
N ASN A 409 -17.47 13.72 0.50
CA ASN A 409 -18.38 14.24 1.53
C ASN A 409 -19.84 13.91 1.17
N GLN A 410 -20.80 14.36 1.98
CA GLN A 410 -22.24 14.18 1.80
C GLN A 410 -22.92 15.51 1.39
N LEU A 411 -22.21 16.40 0.71
CA LEU A 411 -22.73 17.70 0.30
C LEU A 411 -23.77 17.52 -0.81
N SER A 412 -24.90 18.19 -0.69
CA SER A 412 -26.08 17.97 -1.53
C SER A 412 -26.67 19.27 -2.07
N GLY A 413 -27.74 19.20 -2.86
CA GLY A 413 -28.31 20.37 -3.54
C GLY A 413 -27.45 20.88 -4.70
N SER A 414 -27.70 22.11 -5.15
CA SER A 414 -27.06 22.66 -6.37
C SER A 414 -25.75 23.40 -6.09
N ILE A 415 -24.79 23.26 -7.01
CA ILE A 415 -23.58 24.11 -7.05
C ILE A 415 -24.00 25.59 -7.18
N PRO A 416 -23.62 26.49 -6.24
CA PRO A 416 -24.01 27.90 -6.31
C PRO A 416 -23.34 28.63 -7.47
N ALA A 417 -24.12 29.42 -8.23
CA ALA A 417 -23.59 30.23 -9.33
C ALA A 417 -22.53 31.27 -8.88
N SER A 418 -22.58 31.70 -7.62
CA SER A 418 -21.59 32.61 -7.00
C SER A 418 -20.20 32.00 -6.88
N LEU A 419 -20.03 30.67 -6.96
CA LEU A 419 -18.71 30.04 -7.07
C LEU A 419 -17.96 30.40 -8.37
N GLY A 420 -18.64 31.00 -9.35
CA GLY A 420 -18.00 31.61 -10.53
C GLY A 420 -17.36 32.98 -10.28
N ASP A 421 -17.52 33.57 -9.10
CA ASP A 421 -17.05 34.93 -8.80
C ASP A 421 -15.70 35.07 -8.05
N PRO A 422 -15.07 34.03 -7.45
CA PRO A 422 -13.67 34.06 -6.99
C PRO A 422 -12.65 34.00 -8.13
N SER A 423 -12.26 35.15 -8.69
CA SER A 423 -11.39 35.25 -9.89
C SER A 423 -10.03 34.55 -9.79
N ASN A 424 -9.55 34.27 -8.57
CA ASN A 424 -8.24 33.69 -8.31
C ASN A 424 -8.26 32.16 -8.19
N LEU A 425 -9.45 31.52 -8.28
CA LEU A 425 -9.57 30.08 -8.11
C LEU A 425 -8.84 29.34 -9.26
N THR A 426 -7.86 28.51 -8.89
CA THR A 426 -7.09 27.67 -9.83
C THR A 426 -7.52 26.22 -9.76
N HIS A 427 -8.02 25.77 -8.61
CA HIS A 427 -8.36 24.37 -8.33
C HIS A 427 -9.74 24.26 -7.66
N LEU A 428 -10.65 23.51 -8.28
CA LEU A 428 -12.01 23.27 -7.79
C LEU A 428 -12.34 21.77 -7.82
N TYR A 429 -12.37 21.14 -6.64
CA TYR A 429 -12.73 19.73 -6.50
C TYR A 429 -14.00 19.57 -5.66
N LEU A 430 -15.04 19.04 -6.31
CA LEU A 430 -16.37 18.78 -5.78
C LEU A 430 -16.80 17.31 -5.97
N ASN A 431 -15.88 16.45 -6.41
CA ASN A 431 -16.14 15.04 -6.72
C ASN A 431 -16.60 14.22 -5.49
N GLU A 432 -17.26 13.09 -5.72
CA GLU A 432 -17.70 12.15 -4.66
C GLU A 432 -18.55 12.86 -3.61
N ASN A 433 -19.71 13.35 -4.05
CA ASN A 433 -20.70 14.06 -3.23
C ASN A 433 -22.12 13.77 -3.77
N GLU A 434 -23.14 14.33 -3.11
CA GLU A 434 -24.56 14.22 -3.49
C GLU A 434 -25.07 15.47 -4.27
N LEU A 435 -24.18 16.23 -4.92
CA LEU A 435 -24.54 17.47 -5.61
C LEU A 435 -25.43 17.18 -6.82
N SER A 436 -26.41 18.06 -7.06
CA SER A 436 -27.50 17.87 -8.01
C SER A 436 -27.82 19.16 -8.76
N GLY A 437 -28.84 19.14 -9.63
CA GLY A 437 -29.17 20.29 -10.47
C GLY A 437 -28.16 20.47 -11.61
N THR A 438 -28.02 21.70 -12.11
CA THR A 438 -27.19 22.02 -13.29
C THR A 438 -25.86 22.67 -12.91
N ILE A 439 -24.82 22.41 -13.69
CA ILE A 439 -23.54 23.15 -13.60
C ILE A 439 -23.78 24.63 -13.95
N PRO A 440 -23.46 25.60 -13.07
CA PRO A 440 -23.65 27.02 -13.37
C PRO A 440 -22.73 27.53 -14.46
N ARG A 441 -23.28 28.25 -15.44
CA ARG A 441 -22.50 28.90 -16.53
C ARG A 441 -21.51 29.94 -15.99
N GLU A 442 -21.78 30.51 -14.83
CA GLU A 442 -20.95 31.52 -14.17
C GLU A 442 -19.56 30.98 -13.81
N ILE A 443 -19.38 29.66 -13.66
CA ILE A 443 -18.08 29.01 -13.47
C ILE A 443 -17.14 29.28 -14.65
N GLY A 444 -17.65 29.48 -15.87
CA GLY A 444 -16.85 29.87 -17.04
C GLY A 444 -16.14 31.24 -16.91
N LYS A 445 -16.47 32.05 -15.90
CA LYS A 445 -15.74 33.30 -15.58
C LYS A 445 -14.36 33.03 -14.95
N LEU A 446 -14.11 31.83 -14.42
CA LEU A 446 -12.91 31.48 -13.65
C LEU A 446 -11.69 31.24 -14.58
N LYS A 447 -11.22 32.29 -15.26
CA LYS A 447 -10.13 32.19 -16.25
C LYS A 447 -8.78 31.73 -15.66
N SER A 448 -8.63 31.76 -14.34
CA SER A 448 -7.46 31.26 -13.61
C SER A 448 -7.51 29.74 -13.37
N LEU A 449 -8.64 29.08 -13.62
CA LEU A 449 -8.84 27.67 -13.32
C LEU A 449 -7.97 26.78 -14.20
N VAL A 450 -7.25 25.87 -13.55
CA VAL A 450 -6.33 24.88 -14.14
C VAL A 450 -6.93 23.48 -14.02
N GLU A 451 -7.49 23.14 -12.85
CA GLU A 451 -8.14 21.86 -12.61
C GLU A 451 -9.57 22.01 -12.09
N MET A 452 -10.49 21.25 -12.68
CA MET A 452 -11.88 21.13 -12.26
C MET A 452 -12.31 19.66 -12.22
N ASP A 453 -12.73 19.18 -11.05
CA ASP A 453 -13.36 17.87 -10.88
C ASP A 453 -14.73 18.01 -10.21
N MET A 454 -15.77 17.56 -10.90
CA MET A 454 -17.15 17.47 -10.41
C MET A 454 -17.72 16.05 -10.63
N SER A 455 -16.83 15.06 -10.75
CA SER A 455 -17.19 13.67 -11.03
C SER A 455 -17.98 13.01 -9.89
N GLN A 456 -18.61 11.87 -10.15
CA GLN A 456 -19.26 11.05 -9.11
C GLN A 456 -20.25 11.87 -8.27
N ASN A 457 -21.26 12.44 -8.94
CA ASN A 457 -22.30 13.27 -8.36
C ASN A 457 -23.65 13.01 -9.07
N GLN A 458 -24.69 13.78 -8.75
CA GLN A 458 -26.02 13.73 -9.37
C GLN A 458 -26.28 14.94 -10.28
N LEU A 459 -25.23 15.57 -10.82
CA LEU A 459 -25.35 16.74 -11.70
C LEU A 459 -26.03 16.38 -13.01
N SER A 460 -26.78 17.32 -13.58
CA SER A 460 -27.73 17.10 -14.67
C SER A 460 -27.78 18.27 -15.64
N GLY A 461 -28.42 18.08 -16.80
CA GLY A 461 -28.46 19.07 -17.86
C GLY A 461 -27.14 19.18 -18.62
N SER A 462 -26.99 20.24 -19.42
CA SER A 462 -25.86 20.40 -20.35
C SER A 462 -24.61 21.00 -19.71
N ILE A 463 -23.45 20.55 -20.18
CA ILE A 463 -22.16 21.24 -19.95
C ILE A 463 -22.28 22.68 -20.48
N PRO A 464 -21.95 23.73 -19.71
CA PRO A 464 -22.09 25.12 -20.16
C PRO A 464 -21.13 25.47 -21.31
N THR A 465 -21.61 26.20 -22.32
CA THR A 465 -20.77 26.70 -23.43
C THR A 465 -19.66 27.65 -22.94
N SER A 466 -19.88 28.36 -21.84
CA SER A 466 -18.90 29.22 -21.18
C SER A 466 -17.67 28.47 -20.64
N PHE A 467 -17.67 27.14 -20.60
CA PHE A 467 -16.46 26.37 -20.27
C PHE A 467 -15.35 26.57 -21.31
N GLY A 468 -15.67 26.95 -22.55
CA GLY A 468 -14.68 27.33 -23.55
C GLY A 468 -13.91 28.63 -23.26
N ASP A 469 -14.34 29.42 -22.27
CA ASP A 469 -13.64 30.64 -21.83
C ASP A 469 -12.53 30.34 -20.79
N LEU A 470 -12.44 29.11 -20.28
CA LEU A 470 -11.50 28.67 -19.24
C LEU A 470 -10.10 28.42 -19.83
N SER A 471 -9.48 29.46 -20.40
CA SER A 471 -8.26 29.36 -21.22
C SER A 471 -7.01 28.76 -20.54
N ASN A 472 -7.02 28.57 -19.22
CA ASN A 472 -5.95 27.92 -18.46
C ASN A 472 -6.25 26.47 -18.06
N LEU A 473 -7.41 25.93 -18.40
CA LEU A 473 -7.85 24.61 -17.94
C LEU A 473 -7.04 23.49 -18.61
N GLU A 474 -6.42 22.66 -17.77
CA GLU A 474 -5.61 21.51 -18.13
C GLU A 474 -6.34 20.20 -17.81
N ILE A 475 -7.16 20.17 -16.77
CA ILE A 475 -7.95 18.99 -16.36
C ILE A 475 -9.43 19.35 -16.18
N LEU A 476 -10.30 18.64 -16.89
CA LEU A 476 -11.76 18.71 -16.75
C LEU A 476 -12.35 17.31 -16.58
N PHE A 477 -12.83 17.01 -15.38
CA PHE A 477 -13.49 15.76 -15.04
C PHE A 477 -14.95 16.00 -14.63
N LEU A 478 -15.88 15.42 -15.40
CA LEU A 478 -17.33 15.49 -15.20
C LEU A 478 -17.99 14.09 -15.26
N ARG A 479 -17.20 13.02 -15.14
CA ARG A 479 -17.64 11.63 -15.29
C ARG A 479 -18.59 11.18 -14.17
N ASP A 480 -19.30 10.08 -14.39
CA ASP A 480 -20.26 9.50 -13.42
C ASP A 480 -21.27 10.52 -12.89
N ASN A 481 -22.06 11.07 -13.81
CA ASN A 481 -23.11 12.05 -13.52
C ASN A 481 -24.36 11.77 -14.40
N ARG A 482 -25.34 12.68 -14.38
CA ARG A 482 -26.55 12.65 -15.23
C ARG A 482 -26.56 13.78 -16.26
N LEU A 483 -25.39 14.24 -16.69
CA LEU A 483 -25.26 15.32 -17.68
C LEU A 483 -25.79 14.85 -19.04
N SER A 484 -26.45 15.74 -19.76
CA SER A 484 -27.18 15.43 -20.99
C SER A 484 -27.07 16.54 -22.04
N GLY A 485 -27.57 16.29 -23.25
CA GLY A 485 -27.37 17.19 -24.39
C GLY A 485 -25.96 17.08 -24.97
N SER A 486 -25.57 18.04 -25.80
CA SER A 486 -24.31 17.99 -26.55
C SER A 486 -23.10 18.53 -25.79
N ILE A 487 -21.94 17.92 -26.02
CA ILE A 487 -20.65 18.49 -25.64
C ILE A 487 -20.46 19.82 -26.40
N PRO A 488 -20.27 20.96 -25.73
CA PRO A 488 -20.14 22.27 -26.38
C PRO A 488 -18.96 22.32 -27.34
N LYS A 489 -19.16 22.93 -28.52
CA LYS A 489 -18.08 23.13 -29.49
C LYS A 489 -17.00 24.07 -28.94
N GLU A 490 -17.39 24.99 -28.06
CA GLU A 490 -16.51 25.96 -27.42
C GLU A 490 -15.37 25.31 -26.62
N ILE A 491 -15.47 24.03 -26.25
CA ILE A 491 -14.37 23.26 -25.64
C ILE A 491 -13.17 23.14 -26.60
N GLU A 492 -13.34 23.26 -27.93
CA GLU A 492 -12.24 23.36 -28.90
C GLU A 492 -11.29 24.56 -28.65
N ASN A 493 -11.72 25.55 -27.85
CA ASN A 493 -10.87 26.69 -27.45
C ASN A 493 -9.86 26.34 -26.35
N LEU A 494 -10.04 25.22 -25.63
CA LEU A 494 -9.22 24.82 -24.47
C LEU A 494 -7.89 24.19 -24.90
N LYS A 495 -7.02 25.01 -25.47
CA LYS A 495 -5.74 24.57 -26.08
C LYS A 495 -4.76 23.90 -25.12
N LYS A 496 -4.88 24.13 -23.81
CA LYS A 496 -4.05 23.53 -22.76
C LYS A 496 -4.60 22.19 -22.23
N LEU A 497 -5.80 21.79 -22.64
CA LEU A 497 -6.50 20.65 -22.04
C LEU A 497 -5.69 19.35 -22.23
N LEU A 498 -5.19 18.81 -21.12
CA LEU A 498 -4.42 17.56 -21.03
C LEU A 498 -5.36 16.37 -20.84
N LYS A 499 -6.38 16.52 -19.98
CA LYS A 499 -7.28 15.43 -19.61
C LYS A 499 -8.74 15.88 -19.65
N LEU A 500 -9.55 15.16 -20.41
CA LEU A 500 -10.99 15.39 -20.54
C LEU A 500 -11.74 14.08 -20.30
N HIS A 501 -12.41 13.95 -19.15
CA HIS A 501 -13.23 12.79 -18.78
C HIS A 501 -14.69 13.20 -18.64
N LEU A 502 -15.52 12.70 -19.56
CA LEU A 502 -16.97 12.92 -19.65
C LEU A 502 -17.74 11.58 -19.67
N ASP A 503 -17.06 10.48 -19.34
CA ASP A 503 -17.59 9.12 -19.32
C ASP A 503 -18.76 8.93 -18.34
N THR A 504 -19.56 7.88 -18.56
CA THR A 504 -20.71 7.48 -17.73
C THR A 504 -21.67 8.65 -17.48
N ASN A 505 -22.29 9.13 -18.55
CA ASN A 505 -23.24 10.24 -18.55
C ASN A 505 -24.37 9.97 -19.58
N GLN A 506 -25.22 10.97 -19.84
CA GLN A 506 -26.30 10.91 -20.83
C GLN A 506 -26.04 11.87 -22.00
N LEU A 507 -24.77 12.21 -22.28
CA LEU A 507 -24.38 13.13 -23.34
C LEU A 507 -24.72 12.56 -24.71
N SER A 508 -25.04 13.44 -25.66
CA SER A 508 -25.55 13.09 -26.98
C SER A 508 -25.02 14.04 -28.06
N GLY A 509 -25.42 13.83 -29.32
CA GLY A 509 -24.88 14.60 -30.44
C GLY A 509 -23.43 14.23 -30.76
N SER A 510 -22.75 15.07 -31.54
CA SER A 510 -21.42 14.77 -32.08
C SER A 510 -20.26 15.30 -31.25
N LEU A 511 -19.17 14.53 -31.21
CA LEU A 511 -17.90 14.98 -30.64
C LEU A 511 -17.35 16.23 -31.37
N PRO A 512 -16.84 17.25 -30.65
CA PRO A 512 -16.15 18.38 -31.26
C PRO A 512 -14.94 17.93 -32.08
N GLN A 513 -14.82 18.41 -33.31
CA GLN A 513 -13.91 17.87 -34.31
C GLN A 513 -12.46 18.29 -34.11
N ASN A 514 -12.24 19.43 -33.46
CA ASN A 514 -10.92 20.02 -33.20
C ASN A 514 -10.46 19.86 -31.73
N ILE A 515 -10.99 18.87 -31.00
CA ILE A 515 -10.75 18.67 -29.56
C ILE A 515 -9.27 18.58 -29.16
N CYS A 516 -8.38 18.10 -30.04
CA CYS A 516 -6.93 18.07 -29.83
C CYS A 516 -6.15 19.05 -30.74
N TYR A 517 -6.77 20.13 -31.23
CA TYR A 517 -6.05 21.11 -32.05
C TYR A 517 -4.92 21.85 -31.29
N GLY A 518 -4.97 21.87 -29.95
CA GLY A 518 -3.87 22.35 -29.11
C GLY A 518 -2.65 21.40 -29.05
N GLY A 519 -2.81 20.13 -29.41
CA GLY A 519 -1.73 19.13 -29.38
C GLY A 519 -1.27 18.69 -27.98
N SER A 520 -2.03 19.05 -26.93
CA SER A 520 -1.68 18.75 -25.52
C SER A 520 -2.52 17.63 -24.89
N LEU A 521 -3.62 17.21 -25.53
CA LEU A 521 -4.54 16.22 -24.96
C LEU A 521 -3.87 14.84 -24.87
N THR A 522 -3.72 14.32 -23.65
CA THR A 522 -3.15 12.99 -23.37
C THR A 522 -4.24 11.96 -23.05
N ASN A 523 -5.28 12.37 -22.33
CA ASN A 523 -6.36 11.49 -21.88
C ASN A 523 -7.71 12.01 -22.37
N PHE A 524 -8.40 11.20 -23.18
CA PHE A 524 -9.72 11.53 -23.70
C PHE A 524 -10.70 10.39 -23.44
N SER A 525 -11.70 10.65 -22.59
CA SER A 525 -12.67 9.66 -22.13
C SER A 525 -14.08 10.20 -22.26
N VAL A 526 -14.90 9.49 -23.04
CA VAL A 526 -16.32 9.83 -23.34
C VAL A 526 -17.19 8.57 -23.41
N ASN A 527 -16.68 7.43 -22.94
CA ASN A 527 -17.37 6.15 -23.00
C ASN A 527 -18.67 6.14 -22.20
N SER A 528 -19.54 5.15 -22.47
CA SER A 528 -20.81 4.95 -21.76
C SER A 528 -21.70 6.20 -21.82
N ASN A 529 -22.02 6.64 -23.05
CA ASN A 529 -22.84 7.82 -23.35
C ASN A 529 -23.74 7.54 -24.58
N ASN A 530 -24.48 8.55 -25.06
CA ASN A 530 -25.34 8.48 -26.26
C ASN A 530 -24.76 9.28 -27.45
N LEU A 531 -23.43 9.38 -27.56
CA LEU A 531 -22.76 10.19 -28.58
C LEU A 531 -22.85 9.53 -29.96
N VAL A 532 -22.96 10.36 -31.00
CA VAL A 532 -23.19 9.96 -32.40
C VAL A 532 -22.23 10.66 -33.37
N GLY A 533 -22.17 10.21 -34.61
CA GLY A 533 -21.42 10.90 -35.66
C GLY A 533 -19.90 10.65 -35.61
N PRO A 534 -19.11 11.41 -36.39
CA PRO A 534 -17.74 11.03 -36.72
C PRO A 534 -16.74 11.23 -35.57
N ILE A 535 -15.77 10.31 -35.48
CA ILE A 535 -14.53 10.49 -34.70
C ILE A 535 -13.90 11.86 -35.00
N PRO A 536 -13.47 12.65 -33.98
CA PRO A 536 -12.85 13.95 -34.21
C PRO A 536 -11.59 13.91 -35.07
N ARG A 537 -11.62 14.64 -36.19
CA ARG A 537 -10.50 14.72 -37.15
C ARG A 537 -9.15 15.07 -36.51
N SER A 538 -9.14 15.88 -35.45
CA SER A 538 -7.91 16.23 -34.72
C SER A 538 -7.23 15.06 -34.02
N LEU A 539 -7.96 13.98 -33.66
CA LEU A 539 -7.35 12.80 -33.04
C LEU A 539 -6.38 12.08 -33.98
N LYS A 540 -6.58 12.15 -35.29
CA LYS A 540 -5.69 11.58 -36.32
C LYS A 540 -4.23 12.08 -36.20
N THR A 541 -4.05 13.32 -35.75
CA THR A 541 -2.75 14.00 -35.64
C THR A 541 -2.35 14.29 -34.20
N CYS A 542 -3.12 13.81 -33.22
CA CYS A 542 -2.91 14.07 -31.79
C CYS A 542 -1.84 13.12 -31.22
N THR A 543 -0.56 13.37 -31.51
CA THR A 543 0.56 12.50 -31.07
C THR A 543 0.83 12.52 -29.56
N SER A 544 0.17 13.41 -28.83
CA SER A 544 0.18 13.50 -27.36
C SER A 544 -0.67 12.42 -26.66
N LEU A 545 -1.55 11.73 -27.39
CA LEU A 545 -2.47 10.75 -26.78
C LEU A 545 -1.71 9.63 -26.08
N PHE A 546 -2.15 9.37 -24.86
CA PHE A 546 -1.70 8.31 -23.97
C PHE A 546 -2.83 7.29 -23.70
N ARG A 547 -4.06 7.78 -23.47
CA ARG A 547 -5.26 6.96 -23.24
C ARG A 547 -6.49 7.53 -23.93
N VAL A 548 -7.20 6.69 -24.69
CA VAL A 548 -8.45 7.03 -25.40
C VAL A 548 -9.54 6.01 -25.04
N SER A 549 -10.73 6.48 -24.66
CA SER A 549 -11.85 5.66 -24.16
C SER A 549 -13.16 6.15 -24.79
N LEU A 550 -13.60 5.54 -25.90
CA LEU A 550 -14.76 5.97 -26.70
C LEU A 550 -15.93 4.97 -26.70
N GLN A 551 -15.76 3.83 -26.04
CA GLN A 551 -16.63 2.66 -26.09
C GLN A 551 -18.05 2.88 -25.55
N GLY A 552 -18.99 2.03 -25.96
CA GLY A 552 -20.38 2.10 -25.48
C GLY A 552 -21.05 3.42 -25.87
N ASN A 553 -20.99 3.74 -27.16
CA ASN A 553 -21.60 4.92 -27.79
C ASN A 553 -22.20 4.50 -29.15
N LYS A 554 -22.54 5.47 -30.01
CA LYS A 554 -23.03 5.28 -31.38
C LYS A 554 -22.17 6.08 -32.38
N LEU A 555 -20.86 6.14 -32.09
CA LEU A 555 -19.90 6.87 -32.92
C LEU A 555 -19.72 6.15 -34.26
N THR A 556 -19.61 6.93 -35.31
CA THR A 556 -19.29 6.47 -36.66
C THR A 556 -17.90 6.96 -37.06
N GLY A 557 -17.32 6.37 -38.11
CA GLY A 557 -15.98 6.73 -38.57
C GLY A 557 -15.37 5.61 -39.40
N ASN A 558 -14.45 5.98 -40.28
CA ASN A 558 -13.65 5.03 -41.02
C ASN A 558 -12.33 4.83 -40.27
N ILE A 559 -12.17 3.71 -39.54
CA ILE A 559 -11.00 3.48 -38.69
C ILE A 559 -9.68 3.42 -39.49
N SER A 560 -9.74 3.18 -40.80
CA SER A 560 -8.57 3.23 -41.68
C SER A 560 -8.04 4.66 -41.87
N GLU A 561 -8.94 5.65 -41.83
CA GLU A 561 -8.67 7.04 -42.12
C GLU A 561 -8.56 7.90 -40.86
N ASP A 562 -9.41 7.67 -39.85
CA ASP A 562 -9.60 8.59 -38.74
C ASP A 562 -8.50 8.52 -37.66
N PHE A 563 -7.73 7.43 -37.63
CA PHE A 563 -6.62 7.23 -36.67
C PHE A 563 -5.22 7.34 -37.30
N GLY A 564 -4.27 7.80 -36.49
CA GLY A 564 -2.87 8.06 -36.85
C GLY A 564 -1.89 6.98 -36.36
N VAL A 565 -0.63 7.41 -36.19
CA VAL A 565 0.41 6.66 -35.46
C VAL A 565 0.75 7.46 -34.21
N TYR A 566 0.79 6.80 -33.06
CA TYR A 566 0.85 7.46 -31.75
C TYR A 566 2.08 6.99 -30.97
N PRO A 567 3.08 7.86 -30.71
CA PRO A 567 4.30 7.45 -30.01
C PRO A 567 4.10 7.00 -28.56
N ASN A 568 3.14 7.63 -27.85
CA ASN A 568 2.93 7.48 -26.41
C ASN A 568 1.61 6.78 -26.03
N LEU A 569 0.84 6.32 -27.02
CA LEU A 569 -0.47 5.72 -26.77
C LEU A 569 -0.28 4.32 -26.20
N GLN A 570 -0.70 4.14 -24.96
CA GLN A 570 -0.72 2.83 -24.30
C GLN A 570 -2.06 2.13 -24.47
N TYR A 571 -3.15 2.89 -24.48
CA TYR A 571 -4.49 2.33 -24.41
C TYR A 571 -5.44 3.03 -25.36
N ILE A 572 -6.19 2.25 -26.13
CA ILE A 572 -7.33 2.72 -26.89
C ILE A 572 -8.47 1.70 -26.92
N ASP A 573 -9.65 2.16 -26.49
CA ASP A 573 -10.90 1.41 -26.66
C ASP A 573 -11.88 2.17 -27.57
N LEU A 574 -12.30 1.48 -28.63
CA LEU A 574 -13.24 1.91 -29.65
C LEU A 574 -14.51 1.03 -29.66
N SER A 575 -14.64 0.11 -28.71
CA SER A 575 -15.59 -1.01 -28.76
C SER A 575 -17.05 -0.57 -28.64
N HIS A 576 -17.98 -1.40 -29.12
CA HIS A 576 -19.43 -1.15 -29.03
C HIS A 576 -19.83 0.22 -29.57
N ASN A 577 -19.58 0.41 -30.86
CA ASN A 577 -19.88 1.63 -31.64
C ASN A 577 -20.33 1.24 -33.07
N ASP A 578 -20.59 2.24 -33.91
CA ASP A 578 -20.97 2.10 -35.32
C ASP A 578 -19.76 2.33 -36.28
N LEU A 579 -18.54 2.06 -35.84
CA LEU A 579 -17.32 2.29 -36.63
C LEU A 579 -17.16 1.24 -37.74
N TYR A 580 -16.60 1.64 -38.87
CA TYR A 580 -16.42 0.80 -40.06
C TYR A 580 -15.04 1.02 -40.71
N GLY A 581 -14.79 0.34 -41.82
CA GLY A 581 -13.51 0.38 -42.54
C GLY A 581 -12.65 -0.85 -42.21
N GLU A 582 -11.34 -0.72 -42.39
CA GLU A 582 -10.36 -1.80 -42.20
C GLU A 582 -9.30 -1.42 -41.15
N ILE A 583 -8.85 -2.42 -40.39
CA ILE A 583 -7.71 -2.26 -39.48
C ILE A 583 -6.45 -2.02 -40.32
N THR A 584 -5.64 -1.02 -39.98
CA THR A 584 -4.44 -0.66 -40.78
C THR A 584 -3.14 -1.02 -40.05
N SER A 585 -2.07 -1.16 -40.83
CA SER A 585 -0.70 -1.39 -40.34
C SER A 585 -0.11 -0.25 -39.49
N LYS A 586 -0.85 0.86 -39.30
CA LYS A 586 -0.47 1.98 -38.40
C LYS A 586 -0.43 1.54 -36.94
N TRP A 587 -1.35 0.68 -36.50
CA TRP A 587 -1.43 0.24 -35.10
C TRP A 587 -0.16 -0.49 -34.65
N GLY A 588 0.44 -1.28 -35.55
CA GLY A 588 1.75 -1.90 -35.35
C GLY A 588 2.96 -0.94 -35.32
N GLN A 589 2.74 0.37 -35.47
CA GLN A 589 3.76 1.42 -35.39
C GLN A 589 3.64 2.25 -34.10
N CYS A 590 2.67 1.96 -33.24
CA CYS A 590 2.53 2.56 -31.91
C CYS A 590 3.36 1.74 -30.90
N PRO A 591 4.55 2.20 -30.47
CA PRO A 591 5.52 1.34 -29.80
C PRO A 591 5.17 1.03 -28.34
N GLN A 592 4.34 1.86 -27.70
CA GLN A 592 3.93 1.72 -26.30
C GLN A 592 2.53 1.09 -26.15
N LEU A 593 1.89 0.68 -27.25
CA LEU A 593 0.50 0.24 -27.24
C LEU A 593 0.35 -1.09 -26.50
N THR A 594 -0.27 -1.06 -25.31
CA THR A 594 -0.55 -2.24 -24.48
C THR A 594 -1.94 -2.81 -24.70
N THR A 595 -2.91 -1.95 -25.02
CA THR A 595 -4.33 -2.33 -25.12
C THR A 595 -4.94 -1.74 -26.38
N LEU A 596 -5.42 -2.61 -27.28
CA LEU A 596 -6.10 -2.23 -28.52
C LEU A 596 -7.44 -2.98 -28.62
N LYS A 597 -8.54 -2.24 -28.48
CA LYS A 597 -9.89 -2.82 -28.56
C LYS A 597 -10.78 -2.11 -29.56
N ILE A 598 -11.39 -2.91 -30.41
CA ILE A 598 -12.29 -2.47 -31.49
C ILE A 598 -13.53 -3.40 -31.54
N ALA A 599 -13.84 -4.07 -30.43
CA ALA A 599 -14.87 -5.11 -30.35
C ALA A 599 -16.26 -4.56 -30.70
N GLY A 600 -17.16 -5.38 -31.24
CA GLY A 600 -18.56 -4.98 -31.42
C GLY A 600 -18.75 -3.76 -32.33
N ASN A 601 -18.13 -3.79 -33.51
CA ASN A 601 -18.19 -2.73 -34.52
C ASN A 601 -18.53 -3.33 -35.91
N LYS A 602 -18.46 -2.52 -36.98
CA LYS A 602 -18.71 -2.91 -38.37
C LYS A 602 -17.41 -2.95 -39.19
N VAL A 603 -16.29 -3.33 -38.55
CA VAL A 603 -14.97 -3.39 -39.19
C VAL A 603 -14.87 -4.61 -40.10
N THR A 604 -14.28 -4.40 -41.27
CA THR A 604 -14.11 -5.38 -42.35
C THR A 604 -12.62 -5.56 -42.70
N GLY A 605 -12.32 -6.37 -43.71
CA GLY A 605 -10.95 -6.64 -44.16
C GLY A 605 -10.25 -7.69 -43.31
N SER A 606 -8.94 -7.83 -43.51
CA SER A 606 -8.09 -8.79 -42.78
C SER A 606 -7.27 -8.12 -41.69
N ILE A 607 -6.92 -8.88 -40.65
CA ILE A 607 -5.99 -8.42 -39.61
C ILE A 607 -4.59 -8.19 -40.25
N PRO A 608 -3.99 -6.99 -40.15
CA PRO A 608 -2.67 -6.73 -40.72
C PRO A 608 -1.54 -7.45 -39.97
N PRO A 609 -0.56 -8.07 -40.66
CA PRO A 609 0.58 -8.72 -40.03
C PRO A 609 1.48 -7.73 -39.26
N GLU A 610 1.48 -6.44 -39.61
CA GLU A 610 2.27 -5.43 -38.91
C GLU A 610 1.87 -5.23 -37.45
N ILE A 611 0.66 -5.62 -37.03
CA ILE A 611 0.27 -5.55 -35.61
C ILE A 611 1.26 -6.34 -34.73
N GLY A 612 1.82 -7.45 -35.24
CA GLY A 612 2.89 -8.21 -34.60
C GLY A 612 4.23 -7.48 -34.41
N LYS A 613 4.32 -6.17 -34.72
CA LYS A 613 5.46 -5.29 -34.39
C LYS A 613 5.25 -4.51 -33.09
N ALA A 614 4.01 -4.31 -32.64
CA ALA A 614 3.69 -3.66 -31.36
C ALA A 614 3.83 -4.69 -30.22
N ALA A 615 5.06 -5.08 -29.92
CA ALA A 615 5.37 -6.20 -29.02
C ALA A 615 4.83 -6.03 -27.58
N GLU A 616 4.56 -4.79 -27.17
CA GLU A 616 4.00 -4.44 -25.86
C GLU A 616 2.48 -4.68 -25.75
N ILE A 617 1.78 -5.13 -26.80
CA ILE A 617 0.34 -5.43 -26.70
C ILE A 617 0.13 -6.62 -25.73
N HIS A 618 -0.53 -6.31 -24.62
CA HIS A 618 -1.00 -7.26 -23.61
C HIS A 618 -2.45 -7.71 -23.88
N GLU A 619 -3.26 -6.86 -24.49
CA GLU A 619 -4.69 -7.14 -24.74
C GLU A 619 -5.10 -6.68 -26.14
N LEU A 620 -5.56 -7.64 -26.95
CA LEU A 620 -6.04 -7.43 -28.32
C LEU A 620 -7.45 -8.01 -28.48
N ASP A 621 -8.45 -7.12 -28.50
CA ASP A 621 -9.84 -7.50 -28.77
C ASP A 621 -10.33 -6.91 -30.10
N LEU A 622 -10.54 -7.80 -31.06
CA LEU A 622 -11.09 -7.51 -32.38
C LEU A 622 -12.40 -8.31 -32.62
N SER A 623 -13.03 -8.78 -31.55
CA SER A 623 -14.22 -9.64 -31.58
C SER A 623 -15.45 -8.93 -32.13
N SER A 624 -16.50 -9.71 -32.45
CA SER A 624 -17.83 -9.20 -32.83
C SER A 624 -17.76 -8.15 -33.96
N ASN A 625 -17.10 -8.50 -35.06
CA ASN A 625 -16.88 -7.66 -36.23
C ASN A 625 -17.13 -8.46 -37.53
N SER A 626 -16.75 -7.91 -38.69
CA SER A 626 -16.84 -8.57 -40.00
C SER A 626 -15.46 -8.87 -40.60
N LEU A 627 -14.47 -9.19 -39.76
CA LEU A 627 -13.10 -9.50 -40.21
C LEU A 627 -13.05 -10.83 -40.96
N VAL A 628 -12.25 -10.88 -42.03
CA VAL A 628 -12.09 -12.00 -42.95
C VAL A 628 -10.62 -12.38 -43.12
N GLY A 629 -10.35 -13.55 -43.69
CA GLY A 629 -9.00 -14.03 -43.95
C GLY A 629 -8.49 -14.99 -42.89
N MET A 630 -7.18 -15.24 -42.92
CA MET A 630 -6.47 -16.07 -41.95
C MET A 630 -5.88 -15.21 -40.84
N ILE A 631 -5.68 -15.79 -39.65
CA ILE A 631 -4.90 -15.16 -38.58
C ILE A 631 -3.44 -15.00 -39.05
N PRO A 632 -2.83 -13.80 -39.01
CA PRO A 632 -1.43 -13.60 -39.35
C PRO A 632 -0.52 -14.31 -38.34
N LYS A 633 0.45 -15.08 -38.84
CA LYS A 633 1.48 -15.72 -38.02
C LYS A 633 2.33 -14.73 -37.23
N GLU A 634 2.45 -13.50 -37.74
CA GLU A 634 3.20 -12.41 -37.11
C GLU A 634 2.64 -12.02 -35.74
N LEU A 635 1.36 -12.29 -35.44
CA LEU A 635 0.80 -12.09 -34.10
C LEU A 635 1.47 -12.99 -33.04
N GLY A 636 2.11 -14.10 -33.42
CA GLY A 636 2.93 -14.92 -32.53
C GLY A 636 4.16 -14.20 -31.95
N ARG A 637 4.47 -12.98 -32.43
CA ARG A 637 5.53 -12.12 -31.88
C ARG A 637 5.07 -11.29 -30.68
N LEU A 638 3.78 -11.24 -30.37
CA LEU A 638 3.21 -10.49 -29.25
C LEU A 638 3.43 -11.26 -27.94
N THR A 639 4.68 -11.47 -27.53
CA THR A 639 5.01 -12.33 -26.37
C THR A 639 4.49 -11.81 -25.02
N SER A 640 4.11 -10.53 -24.96
CA SER A 640 3.46 -9.90 -23.79
C SER A 640 1.93 -10.08 -23.76
N LEU A 641 1.34 -10.70 -24.80
CA LEU A 641 -0.10 -10.86 -24.95
C LEU A 641 -0.67 -11.81 -23.88
N LEU A 642 -1.53 -11.26 -23.03
CA LEU A 642 -2.30 -11.96 -22.00
C LEU A 642 -3.69 -12.34 -22.52
N GLU A 643 -4.32 -11.46 -23.31
CA GLU A 643 -5.67 -11.67 -23.84
C GLU A 643 -5.74 -11.47 -25.36
N LEU A 644 -6.28 -12.49 -26.05
CA LEU A 644 -6.61 -12.45 -27.47
C LEU A 644 -8.06 -12.87 -27.71
N ARG A 645 -8.85 -11.93 -28.23
CA ARG A 645 -10.26 -12.15 -28.59
C ARG A 645 -10.49 -11.79 -30.05
N LEU A 646 -10.80 -12.82 -30.85
CA LEU A 646 -11.09 -12.71 -32.28
C LEU A 646 -12.47 -13.32 -32.62
N ASP A 647 -13.26 -13.64 -31.61
CA ASP A 647 -14.54 -14.33 -31.74
C ASP A 647 -15.61 -13.50 -32.47
N GLY A 648 -16.66 -14.15 -32.97
CA GLY A 648 -17.76 -13.45 -33.64
C GLY A 648 -17.32 -12.74 -34.92
N ASN A 649 -16.51 -13.40 -35.74
CA ASN A 649 -15.96 -12.88 -37.00
C ASN A 649 -16.13 -13.88 -38.15
N GLN A 650 -15.48 -13.64 -39.28
CA GLN A 650 -15.51 -14.52 -40.47
C GLN A 650 -14.13 -15.09 -40.82
N LEU A 651 -13.22 -15.19 -39.83
CA LEU A 651 -11.86 -15.71 -39.99
C LEU A 651 -11.87 -17.21 -40.30
N PHE A 652 -10.90 -17.68 -41.09
CA PHE A 652 -10.83 -19.07 -41.55
C PHE A 652 -9.40 -19.62 -41.60
N GLY A 653 -9.28 -20.93 -41.84
CA GLY A 653 -8.02 -21.67 -41.82
C GLY A 653 -7.73 -22.30 -40.46
N GLY A 654 -6.46 -22.65 -40.22
CA GLY A 654 -5.99 -23.16 -38.92
C GLY A 654 -5.36 -22.07 -38.06
N ILE A 655 -5.19 -22.37 -36.76
CA ILE A 655 -4.48 -21.50 -35.82
C ILE A 655 -2.96 -21.58 -36.13
N PRO A 656 -2.22 -20.45 -36.24
CA PRO A 656 -0.80 -20.48 -36.58
C PRO A 656 0.08 -21.22 -35.55
N SER A 657 1.08 -21.96 -36.04
CA SER A 657 2.07 -22.64 -35.18
C SER A 657 2.90 -21.67 -34.33
N GLU A 658 3.12 -20.48 -34.86
CA GLU A 658 3.89 -19.37 -34.28
C GLU A 658 3.24 -18.83 -33.00
N PHE A 659 1.96 -19.13 -32.75
CA PHE A 659 1.32 -18.82 -31.46
C PHE A 659 2.00 -19.56 -30.29
N GLY A 660 2.78 -20.62 -30.55
CA GLY A 660 3.61 -21.30 -29.54
C GLY A 660 4.57 -20.40 -28.75
N SER A 661 4.84 -19.18 -29.22
CA SER A 661 5.63 -18.18 -28.51
C SER A 661 4.82 -17.31 -27.54
N LEU A 662 3.49 -17.40 -27.54
CA LEU A 662 2.58 -16.63 -26.67
C LEU A 662 2.43 -17.31 -25.29
N THR A 663 3.55 -17.55 -24.60
CA THR A 663 3.57 -18.35 -23.35
C THR A 663 2.86 -17.68 -22.17
N ASN A 664 2.62 -16.38 -22.24
CA ASN A 664 1.93 -15.58 -21.22
C ASN A 664 0.42 -15.46 -21.48
N LEU A 665 -0.11 -16.09 -22.53
CA LEU A 665 -1.52 -15.96 -22.90
C LEU A 665 -2.42 -16.64 -21.86
N GLU A 666 -3.21 -15.82 -21.16
CA GLU A 666 -4.18 -16.24 -20.12
C GLU A 666 -5.58 -16.47 -20.70
N TYR A 667 -5.96 -15.69 -21.72
CA TYR A 667 -7.30 -15.68 -22.30
C TYR A 667 -7.27 -15.80 -23.84
N LEU A 668 -7.91 -16.84 -24.38
CA LEU A 668 -8.07 -17.05 -25.83
C LEU A 668 -9.51 -17.39 -26.21
N ASP A 669 -10.15 -16.51 -26.99
CA ASP A 669 -11.46 -16.77 -27.62
C ASP A 669 -11.38 -16.57 -29.14
N LEU A 670 -11.58 -17.69 -29.85
CA LEU A 670 -11.65 -17.79 -31.31
C LEU A 670 -13.03 -18.29 -31.75
N SER A 671 -14.03 -18.29 -30.86
CA SER A 671 -15.34 -18.87 -31.11
C SER A 671 -16.13 -18.15 -32.20
N THR A 672 -17.16 -18.80 -32.75
CA THR A 672 -18.07 -18.20 -33.74
C THR A 672 -17.29 -17.61 -34.93
N ASN A 673 -16.58 -18.49 -35.63
CA ASN A 673 -15.74 -18.19 -36.78
C ASN A 673 -15.87 -19.31 -37.84
N LYS A 674 -14.95 -19.35 -38.81
CA LYS A 674 -14.91 -20.37 -39.88
C LYS A 674 -13.59 -21.17 -39.84
N PHE A 675 -12.93 -21.26 -38.69
CA PHE A 675 -11.70 -22.04 -38.51
C PHE A 675 -11.94 -23.53 -38.77
N ASN A 676 -10.94 -24.22 -39.33
CA ASN A 676 -11.08 -25.61 -39.76
C ASN A 676 -9.78 -26.41 -39.59
N GLY A 677 -9.85 -27.71 -39.92
CA GLY A 677 -8.73 -28.64 -39.75
C GLY A 677 -8.64 -29.17 -38.33
N SER A 678 -7.41 -29.35 -37.83
CA SER A 678 -7.15 -29.78 -36.44
C SER A 678 -6.96 -28.60 -35.50
N ILE A 679 -7.37 -28.77 -34.25
CA ILE A 679 -6.87 -27.95 -33.14
C ILE A 679 -5.36 -28.24 -33.01
N PRO A 680 -4.45 -27.25 -33.10
CA PRO A 680 -3.02 -27.52 -33.04
C PRO A 680 -2.55 -27.94 -31.64
N SER A 681 -1.69 -28.96 -31.57
CA SER A 681 -1.10 -29.43 -30.32
C SER A 681 -0.24 -28.39 -29.59
N ILE A 682 0.18 -27.32 -30.29
CA ILE A 682 0.94 -26.21 -29.70
C ILE A 682 0.12 -25.39 -28.69
N LEU A 683 -1.22 -25.43 -28.72
CA LEU A 683 -2.05 -24.81 -27.68
C LEU A 683 -1.73 -25.36 -26.28
N GLY A 684 -1.31 -26.62 -26.18
CA GLY A 684 -0.82 -27.24 -24.94
C GLY A 684 0.53 -26.71 -24.42
N ALA A 685 1.06 -25.63 -25.00
CA ALA A 685 2.21 -24.89 -24.51
C ALA A 685 1.83 -23.57 -23.79
N PHE A 686 0.55 -23.16 -23.81
CA PHE A 686 0.10 -21.92 -23.17
C PHE A 686 -0.16 -22.16 -21.68
N LEU A 687 0.90 -22.38 -20.91
CA LEU A 687 0.78 -22.87 -19.53
C LEU A 687 0.02 -21.91 -18.59
N GLN A 688 -0.08 -20.62 -18.93
CA GLN A 688 -0.85 -19.61 -18.19
C GLN A 688 -2.34 -19.54 -18.60
N LEU A 689 -2.78 -20.30 -19.60
CA LEU A 689 -4.13 -20.18 -20.17
C LEU A 689 -5.19 -20.62 -19.16
N THR A 690 -6.03 -19.68 -18.73
CA THR A 690 -7.16 -19.89 -17.81
C THR A 690 -8.49 -20.09 -18.54
N HIS A 691 -8.61 -19.57 -19.77
CA HIS A 691 -9.81 -19.73 -20.59
C HIS A 691 -9.47 -19.98 -22.05
N LEU A 692 -10.07 -21.04 -22.62
CA LEU A 692 -9.95 -21.42 -24.02
C LEU A 692 -11.34 -21.68 -24.62
N ASN A 693 -11.78 -20.79 -25.52
CA ASN A 693 -13.01 -20.97 -26.27
C ASN A 693 -12.73 -21.06 -27.77
N LEU A 694 -12.99 -22.25 -28.33
CA LEU A 694 -12.90 -22.55 -29.77
C LEU A 694 -14.26 -22.94 -30.36
N SER A 695 -15.35 -22.70 -29.63
CA SER A 695 -16.69 -23.15 -29.97
C SER A 695 -17.22 -22.56 -31.28
N ASN A 696 -18.26 -23.19 -31.86
CA ASN A 696 -18.95 -22.70 -33.06
C ASN A 696 -17.98 -22.41 -34.23
N ASN A 697 -17.26 -23.46 -34.63
CA ASN A 697 -16.25 -23.47 -35.68
C ASN A 697 -16.38 -24.76 -36.53
N LYS A 698 -15.36 -25.11 -37.32
CA LYS A 698 -15.33 -26.29 -38.18
C LYS A 698 -14.09 -27.16 -37.94
N PHE A 699 -13.57 -27.18 -36.71
CA PHE A 699 -12.50 -28.10 -36.32
C PHE A 699 -13.02 -29.54 -36.40
N GLY A 700 -12.34 -30.40 -37.16
CA GLY A 700 -12.86 -31.69 -37.61
C GLY A 700 -11.94 -32.88 -37.37
N GLN A 701 -10.95 -32.74 -36.50
CA GLN A 701 -10.01 -33.80 -36.11
C GLN A 701 -10.11 -34.01 -34.60
N GLY A 702 -9.54 -35.11 -34.09
CA GLY A 702 -9.58 -35.41 -32.66
C GLY A 702 -8.91 -34.36 -31.77
N ILE A 703 -9.41 -34.28 -30.52
CA ILE A 703 -8.90 -33.35 -29.50
C ILE A 703 -7.43 -33.71 -29.18
N PRO A 704 -6.47 -32.77 -29.24
CA PRO A 704 -5.08 -33.04 -28.92
C PRO A 704 -4.90 -33.36 -27.43
N PHE A 705 -4.28 -34.50 -27.12
CA PHE A 705 -3.96 -34.89 -25.73
C PHE A 705 -3.04 -33.89 -25.02
N GLN A 706 -2.29 -33.07 -25.77
CA GLN A 706 -1.44 -32.01 -25.23
C GLN A 706 -2.23 -30.92 -24.50
N LEU A 707 -3.53 -30.74 -24.77
CA LEU A 707 -4.38 -29.83 -23.98
C LEU A 707 -4.46 -30.24 -22.51
N GLY A 708 -4.27 -31.51 -22.18
CA GLY A 708 -4.19 -32.02 -20.80
C GLY A 708 -3.02 -31.47 -19.98
N LYS A 709 -2.11 -30.69 -20.59
CA LYS A 709 -1.02 -29.97 -19.89
C LYS A 709 -1.44 -28.62 -19.31
N LEU A 710 -2.62 -28.12 -19.66
CA LEU A 710 -3.09 -26.78 -19.29
C LEU A 710 -3.67 -26.79 -17.87
N ASP A 711 -2.81 -26.96 -16.87
CA ASP A 711 -3.21 -27.17 -15.47
C ASP A 711 -3.94 -25.96 -14.84
N HIS A 712 -3.69 -24.76 -15.36
CA HIS A 712 -4.36 -23.50 -14.95
C HIS A 712 -5.68 -23.23 -15.69
N LEU A 713 -6.06 -24.05 -16.67
CA LEU A 713 -7.28 -23.86 -17.44
C LEU A 713 -8.51 -24.10 -16.57
N SER A 714 -9.36 -23.08 -16.43
CA SER A 714 -10.61 -23.10 -15.67
C SER A 714 -11.81 -23.38 -16.58
N GLU A 715 -11.81 -22.85 -17.80
CA GLU A 715 -12.90 -23.01 -18.76
C GLU A 715 -12.39 -23.46 -20.14
N LEU A 716 -12.88 -24.61 -20.59
CA LEU A 716 -12.62 -25.17 -21.91
C LEU A 716 -13.94 -25.38 -22.66
N ASP A 717 -14.14 -24.62 -23.73
CA ASP A 717 -15.30 -24.74 -24.60
C ASP A 717 -14.86 -25.06 -26.04
N LEU A 718 -15.17 -26.29 -26.45
CA LEU A 718 -14.94 -26.83 -27.80
C LEU A 718 -16.27 -27.17 -28.50
N SER A 719 -17.40 -26.67 -27.99
CA SER A 719 -18.73 -27.04 -28.49
C SER A 719 -19.01 -26.59 -29.92
N HIS A 720 -20.04 -27.15 -30.55
CA HIS A 720 -20.46 -26.79 -31.91
C HIS A 720 -19.29 -26.82 -32.92
N ASN A 721 -18.62 -27.96 -33.00
CA ASN A 721 -17.56 -28.24 -33.96
C ASN A 721 -17.83 -29.59 -34.66
N LEU A 722 -16.84 -30.11 -35.39
CA LEU A 722 -16.90 -31.39 -36.08
C LEU A 722 -15.91 -32.40 -35.47
N LEU A 723 -15.52 -32.21 -34.20
CA LEU A 723 -14.43 -32.98 -33.55
C LEU A 723 -14.80 -34.46 -33.48
N GLU A 724 -13.90 -35.32 -33.98
CA GLU A 724 -14.10 -36.77 -34.10
C GLU A 724 -13.20 -37.57 -33.14
N GLY A 725 -13.39 -38.90 -33.11
CA GLY A 725 -12.55 -39.78 -32.28
C GLY A 725 -12.96 -39.78 -30.80
N LYS A 726 -12.02 -40.05 -29.90
CA LYS A 726 -12.28 -40.22 -28.45
C LYS A 726 -11.88 -38.97 -27.66
N ILE A 727 -12.54 -38.74 -26.53
CA ILE A 727 -12.09 -37.78 -25.51
C ILE A 727 -10.75 -38.29 -24.92
N PRO A 728 -9.65 -37.52 -24.96
CA PRO A 728 -8.36 -37.92 -24.38
C PRO A 728 -8.44 -38.06 -22.85
N SER A 729 -7.88 -39.14 -22.31
CA SER A 729 -7.77 -39.36 -20.85
C SER A 729 -6.91 -38.31 -20.17
N GLU A 730 -5.95 -37.74 -20.90
CA GLU A 730 -5.02 -36.70 -20.47
C GLU A 730 -5.74 -35.41 -20.06
N LEU A 731 -6.97 -35.16 -20.52
CA LEU A 731 -7.74 -33.99 -20.06
C LEU A 731 -8.05 -34.04 -18.55
N SER A 732 -8.03 -35.23 -17.93
CA SER A 732 -8.14 -35.38 -16.47
C SER A 732 -6.93 -34.89 -15.68
N SER A 733 -5.84 -34.51 -16.34
CA SER A 733 -4.67 -33.90 -15.72
C SER A 733 -4.78 -32.39 -15.53
N MET A 734 -5.83 -31.74 -16.06
CA MET A 734 -6.10 -30.32 -15.81
C MET A 734 -6.73 -30.14 -14.42
N GLY A 735 -5.92 -29.77 -13.44
CA GLY A 735 -6.31 -29.67 -12.03
C GLY A 735 -7.26 -28.52 -11.72
N SER A 736 -7.20 -27.42 -12.47
CA SER A 736 -8.03 -26.22 -12.24
C SER A 736 -9.35 -26.17 -13.04
N LEU A 737 -9.66 -27.19 -13.85
CA LEU A 737 -10.79 -27.11 -14.80
C LEU A 737 -12.15 -27.17 -14.10
N GLU A 738 -12.89 -26.06 -14.15
CA GLU A 738 -14.22 -25.90 -13.54
C GLU A 738 -15.35 -26.15 -14.53
N LYS A 739 -15.18 -25.76 -15.79
CA LYS A 739 -16.18 -25.91 -16.86
C LYS A 739 -15.60 -26.60 -18.08
N LEU A 740 -16.30 -27.63 -18.55
CA LEU A 740 -15.95 -28.36 -19.78
C LEU A 740 -17.17 -28.49 -20.69
N ASN A 741 -17.15 -27.82 -21.84
CA ASN A 741 -18.20 -27.92 -22.86
C ASN A 741 -17.65 -28.59 -24.13
N LEU A 742 -18.12 -29.80 -24.42
CA LEU A 742 -17.79 -30.58 -25.62
C LEU A 742 -19.05 -30.86 -26.48
N SER A 743 -20.17 -30.21 -26.17
CA SER A 743 -21.46 -30.46 -26.81
C SER A 743 -21.44 -30.22 -28.32
N HIS A 744 -22.37 -30.86 -29.05
CA HIS A 744 -22.52 -30.71 -30.50
C HIS A 744 -21.21 -30.96 -31.27
N ASN A 745 -20.70 -32.19 -31.15
CA ASN A 745 -19.51 -32.70 -31.86
C ASN A 745 -19.75 -34.14 -32.33
N ASN A 746 -18.73 -34.79 -32.91
CA ASN A 746 -18.78 -36.17 -33.40
C ASN A 746 -17.89 -37.10 -32.52
N LEU A 747 -17.79 -36.81 -31.22
CA LEU A 747 -16.94 -37.55 -30.27
C LEU A 747 -17.59 -38.88 -29.90
N SER A 748 -16.80 -39.94 -29.85
CA SER A 748 -17.28 -41.33 -29.77
C SER A 748 -16.53 -42.16 -28.72
N GLY A 749 -17.17 -43.26 -28.30
CA GLY A 749 -16.63 -44.15 -27.27
C GLY A 749 -16.96 -43.71 -25.85
N SER A 750 -16.20 -44.20 -24.87
CA SER A 750 -16.47 -43.98 -23.44
C SER A 750 -15.83 -42.72 -22.90
N ILE A 751 -16.55 -42.02 -22.02
CA ILE A 751 -16.02 -40.95 -21.17
C ILE A 751 -14.87 -41.53 -20.33
N PRO A 752 -13.69 -40.89 -20.25
CA PRO A 752 -12.56 -41.42 -19.47
C PRO A 752 -12.89 -41.52 -17.98
N THR A 753 -12.71 -42.70 -17.38
CA THR A 753 -12.94 -42.92 -15.94
C THR A 753 -11.99 -42.12 -15.04
N SER A 754 -10.89 -41.59 -15.57
CA SER A 754 -10.02 -40.68 -14.84
C SER A 754 -10.69 -39.33 -14.51
N PHE A 755 -11.79 -38.97 -15.17
CA PHE A 755 -12.58 -37.77 -14.87
C PHE A 755 -13.22 -37.81 -13.47
N GLU A 756 -13.33 -38.99 -12.85
CA GLU A 756 -13.74 -39.11 -11.43
C GLU A 756 -12.80 -38.36 -10.46
N ARG A 757 -11.55 -38.12 -10.88
CA ARG A 757 -10.52 -37.44 -10.09
C ARG A 757 -10.49 -35.93 -10.28
N MET A 758 -11.28 -35.38 -11.20
CA MET A 758 -11.34 -33.94 -11.48
C MET A 758 -12.20 -33.23 -10.42
N SER A 759 -11.62 -33.01 -9.23
CA SER A 759 -12.34 -32.49 -8.05
C SER A 759 -12.87 -31.06 -8.21
N TRP A 760 -12.29 -30.28 -9.11
CA TRP A 760 -12.66 -28.88 -9.38
C TRP A 760 -13.71 -28.73 -10.49
N LEU A 761 -14.00 -29.79 -11.25
CA LEU A 761 -15.02 -29.73 -12.29
C LEU A 761 -16.40 -29.57 -11.64
N THR A 762 -17.11 -28.50 -12.01
CA THR A 762 -18.43 -28.16 -11.48
C THR A 762 -19.52 -28.14 -12.55
N SER A 763 -19.16 -27.84 -13.80
CA SER A 763 -20.07 -27.79 -14.94
C SER A 763 -19.52 -28.63 -16.09
N ILE A 764 -20.38 -29.46 -16.69
CA ILE A 764 -20.04 -30.22 -17.88
C ILE A 764 -21.24 -30.28 -18.83
N ASP A 765 -20.97 -30.13 -20.13
CA ASP A 765 -21.93 -30.42 -21.21
C ASP A 765 -21.25 -31.30 -22.28
N LEU A 766 -21.81 -32.49 -22.48
CA LEU A 766 -21.39 -33.50 -23.46
C LEU A 766 -22.52 -33.82 -24.45
N SER A 767 -23.59 -33.02 -24.47
CA SER A 767 -24.79 -33.31 -25.26
C SER A 767 -24.51 -33.39 -26.77
N ASN A 768 -25.32 -34.16 -27.49
CA ASN A 768 -25.25 -34.28 -28.95
C ASN A 768 -23.86 -34.72 -29.46
N ASN A 769 -23.50 -35.97 -29.15
CA ASN A 769 -22.25 -36.66 -29.51
C ASN A 769 -22.52 -38.18 -29.69
N ASP A 770 -21.52 -39.00 -30.01
CA ASP A 770 -21.60 -40.46 -30.19
C ASP A 770 -21.11 -41.25 -28.94
N LEU A 771 -21.20 -40.69 -27.74
CA LEU A 771 -20.64 -41.29 -26.52
C LEU A 771 -21.48 -42.47 -25.98
N GLU A 772 -20.80 -43.46 -25.39
CA GLU A 772 -21.39 -44.70 -24.87
C GLU A 772 -20.74 -45.18 -23.55
N GLY A 773 -21.51 -45.82 -22.67
CA GLY A 773 -21.00 -46.38 -21.41
C GLY A 773 -21.41 -45.61 -20.14
N PRO A 774 -20.85 -45.96 -18.97
CA PRO A 774 -21.23 -45.35 -17.69
C PRO A 774 -20.71 -43.92 -17.53
N LEU A 775 -21.48 -43.08 -16.85
CA LEU A 775 -20.99 -41.77 -16.38
C LEU A 775 -19.94 -41.94 -15.26
N PRO A 776 -18.85 -41.13 -15.26
CA PRO A 776 -17.94 -41.03 -14.11
C PRO A 776 -18.66 -40.59 -12.82
N ASN A 777 -18.31 -41.21 -11.69
CA ASN A 777 -18.91 -40.90 -10.40
C ASN A 777 -18.25 -39.69 -9.70
N CYS A 778 -18.40 -38.48 -10.25
CA CYS A 778 -18.01 -37.23 -9.59
C CYS A 778 -19.11 -36.15 -9.65
N SER A 779 -18.94 -35.09 -8.85
CA SER A 779 -19.95 -34.04 -8.58
C SER A 779 -20.49 -33.36 -9.83
N ALA A 780 -19.65 -33.08 -10.83
CA ALA A 780 -20.06 -32.47 -12.09
C ALA A 780 -21.13 -33.31 -12.82
N PHE A 781 -20.88 -34.61 -13.00
CA PHE A 781 -21.82 -35.50 -13.69
C PHE A 781 -23.08 -35.78 -12.87
N GLN A 782 -22.97 -35.85 -11.53
CA GLN A 782 -24.13 -36.02 -10.65
C GLN A 782 -25.07 -34.81 -10.65
N LYS A 783 -24.53 -33.59 -10.84
CA LYS A 783 -25.28 -32.32 -10.89
C LYS A 783 -25.61 -31.86 -12.31
N ALA A 784 -25.09 -32.52 -13.34
CA ALA A 784 -25.37 -32.20 -14.73
C ALA A 784 -26.87 -32.32 -15.02
N SER A 785 -27.41 -31.39 -15.82
CA SER A 785 -28.81 -31.46 -16.23
C SER A 785 -28.99 -32.58 -17.26
N PRO A 786 -30.20 -33.16 -17.40
CA PRO A 786 -30.47 -34.17 -18.44
C PRO A 786 -30.13 -33.66 -19.86
N GLU A 787 -30.35 -32.37 -20.10
CA GLU A 787 -30.09 -31.71 -21.38
C GLU A 787 -28.60 -31.68 -21.72
N ALA A 788 -27.71 -31.56 -20.72
CA ALA A 788 -26.26 -31.54 -20.87
C ALA A 788 -25.64 -32.92 -21.18
N LEU A 789 -26.45 -34.00 -21.19
CA LEU A 789 -26.02 -35.37 -21.48
C LEU A 789 -26.83 -36.04 -22.60
N GLN A 790 -27.91 -35.40 -23.06
CA GLN A 790 -28.82 -35.95 -24.08
C GLN A 790 -28.16 -36.09 -25.47
N GLY A 791 -28.83 -36.77 -26.39
CA GLY A 791 -28.36 -36.89 -27.77
C GLY A 791 -27.07 -37.71 -27.92
N ASN A 792 -26.76 -38.57 -26.92
CA ASN A 792 -25.64 -39.50 -26.95
C ASN A 792 -26.09 -40.94 -27.24
N LYS A 793 -25.22 -41.72 -27.89
CA LYS A 793 -25.51 -43.05 -28.43
C LYS A 793 -25.87 -44.10 -27.37
N GLY A 794 -25.26 -44.04 -26.17
CA GLY A 794 -25.43 -45.11 -25.18
C GLY A 794 -24.93 -44.82 -23.76
N LEU A 795 -25.07 -43.58 -23.28
CA LEU A 795 -24.71 -43.23 -21.89
C LEU A 795 -25.68 -43.85 -20.87
N CYS A 796 -25.17 -44.27 -19.71
CA CYS A 796 -25.96 -44.85 -18.63
C CYS A 796 -25.48 -44.33 -17.24
N GLY A 797 -26.40 -44.20 -16.28
CA GLY A 797 -26.08 -43.68 -14.95
C GLY A 797 -27.31 -43.28 -14.13
N ASN A 798 -27.09 -42.93 -12.85
CA ASN A 798 -28.16 -42.55 -11.91
C ASN A 798 -28.48 -41.04 -11.96
N VAL A 799 -28.54 -40.45 -13.16
CA VAL A 799 -28.73 -39.01 -13.37
C VAL A 799 -29.83 -38.78 -14.40
N GLY A 800 -30.88 -38.04 -14.02
CA GLY A 800 -31.97 -37.68 -14.91
C GLY A 800 -32.72 -38.87 -15.52
N ALA A 801 -32.98 -38.79 -16.82
CA ALA A 801 -33.72 -39.80 -17.59
C ALA A 801 -32.82 -40.88 -18.24
N LEU A 802 -31.54 -40.95 -17.88
CA LEU A 802 -30.61 -41.93 -18.44
C LEU A 802 -30.95 -43.36 -17.97
N PRO A 803 -30.76 -44.39 -18.83
CA PRO A 803 -31.00 -45.76 -18.44
C PRO A 803 -29.98 -46.22 -17.38
N PRO A 804 -30.37 -47.05 -16.40
CA PRO A 804 -29.43 -47.62 -15.44
C PRO A 804 -28.48 -48.61 -16.12
N CYS A 805 -27.18 -48.54 -15.78
CA CYS A 805 -26.17 -49.43 -16.34
C CYS A 805 -26.42 -50.90 -15.95
N LYS A 806 -26.53 -51.79 -16.93
CA LYS A 806 -26.73 -53.24 -16.68
C LYS A 806 -25.44 -53.89 -16.20
N GLN A 807 -25.40 -54.38 -14.96
CA GLN A 807 -24.30 -55.22 -14.49
C GLN A 807 -24.40 -56.64 -15.06
N ASN A 808 -23.36 -57.06 -15.78
CA ASN A 808 -23.23 -58.43 -16.29
C ASN A 808 -22.89 -59.41 -15.16
N SER A 809 -23.90 -60.14 -14.67
CA SER A 809 -23.67 -61.38 -13.91
C SER A 809 -23.75 -62.59 -14.84
N LYS A 810 -22.68 -63.39 -14.88
CA LYS A 810 -22.65 -64.65 -15.63
C LYS A 810 -23.54 -65.68 -14.93
N LYS A 811 -24.54 -66.23 -15.63
CA LYS A 811 -25.01 -67.62 -15.44
C LYS A 811 -25.46 -68.22 -16.76
N ASP A 812 -25.01 -69.45 -17.02
CA ASP A 812 -25.54 -70.31 -18.07
C ASP A 812 -27.00 -70.69 -17.80
N HIS A 813 -27.80 -70.78 -18.85
CA HIS A 813 -28.44 -72.06 -19.23
C HIS A 813 -28.98 -72.01 -20.67
N LYS A 814 -29.10 -73.19 -21.29
CA LYS A 814 -29.44 -73.39 -22.71
C LYS A 814 -30.94 -73.29 -23.00
N LEU A 815 -31.22 -72.99 -24.28
CA LEU A 815 -32.41 -73.40 -25.06
C LEU A 815 -33.76 -72.74 -24.74
N ILE A 816 -34.28 -71.95 -25.69
CA ILE A 816 -35.37 -72.36 -26.61
C ILE A 816 -35.47 -71.35 -27.77
N PHE A 817 -36.07 -71.78 -28.88
CA PHE A 817 -35.93 -71.26 -30.25
C PHE A 817 -37.31 -70.81 -30.81
N PHE A 818 -37.32 -69.82 -31.72
CA PHE A 818 -38.51 -69.30 -32.45
C PHE A 818 -39.57 -68.62 -31.53
N ILE A 819 -40.39 -67.64 -31.95
CA ILE A 819 -41.02 -67.34 -33.26
C ILE A 819 -41.11 -65.78 -33.42
N LEU A 820 -41.40 -65.29 -34.63
CA LEU A 820 -41.83 -63.91 -35.01
C LEU A 820 -40.78 -62.81 -35.35
N PHE A 821 -40.12 -62.99 -36.50
CA PHE A 821 -40.32 -62.02 -37.61
C PHE A 821 -41.71 -62.32 -38.25
N PRO A 822 -42.45 -61.39 -38.90
CA PRO A 822 -42.05 -60.05 -39.37
C PRO A 822 -43.12 -58.92 -39.18
N LEU A 823 -42.74 -57.64 -39.36
CA LEU A 823 -43.65 -56.58 -39.88
C LEU A 823 -42.87 -55.30 -40.27
N LEU A 824 -42.41 -55.24 -41.52
CA LEU A 824 -41.50 -54.19 -42.04
C LEU A 824 -42.11 -53.45 -43.25
N GLY A 825 -43.43 -53.24 -43.25
CA GLY A 825 -44.20 -52.86 -44.46
C GLY A 825 -45.04 -51.58 -44.41
N ALA A 826 -45.13 -50.87 -43.27
CA ALA A 826 -46.18 -49.86 -43.05
C ALA A 826 -45.71 -48.39 -42.98
N LEU A 827 -44.41 -48.10 -43.17
CA LEU A 827 -43.82 -46.77 -42.90
C LEU A 827 -43.58 -45.90 -44.15
N ALA A 828 -43.97 -46.36 -45.35
CA ALA A 828 -43.60 -45.71 -46.62
C ALA A 828 -44.64 -44.73 -47.22
N LEU A 829 -45.81 -44.53 -46.60
CA LEU A 829 -46.95 -43.86 -47.27
C LEU A 829 -47.53 -42.59 -46.61
N LEU A 830 -47.04 -42.15 -45.45
CA LEU A 830 -47.61 -40.99 -44.73
C LEU A 830 -46.80 -39.68 -44.81
N ALA A 831 -45.56 -39.71 -45.28
CA ALA A 831 -44.70 -38.50 -45.33
C ALA A 831 -45.01 -37.55 -46.51
N ALA A 832 -45.74 -38.00 -47.54
CA ALA A 832 -45.84 -37.27 -48.81
C ALA A 832 -46.91 -36.15 -48.86
N PHE A 833 -47.80 -36.05 -47.87
CA PHE A 833 -49.01 -35.20 -48.00
C PHE A 833 -48.88 -33.78 -47.42
N PHE A 834 -47.99 -33.54 -46.45
CA PHE A 834 -47.97 -32.26 -45.71
C PHE A 834 -47.07 -31.16 -46.28
N LEU A 835 -46.23 -31.45 -47.28
CA LEU A 835 -45.27 -30.47 -47.84
C LEU A 835 -45.82 -29.57 -48.96
N CYS A 836 -47.07 -29.74 -49.41
CA CYS A 836 -47.58 -29.09 -50.63
C CYS A 836 -48.55 -27.91 -50.44
N VAL A 837 -48.98 -27.54 -49.22
CA VAL A 837 -50.20 -26.70 -49.08
C VAL A 837 -49.96 -25.21 -48.75
N PHE A 838 -48.89 -24.81 -48.03
CA PHE A 838 -48.74 -23.41 -47.57
C PHE A 838 -47.42 -22.71 -47.95
N ALA A 839 -47.19 -22.59 -49.25
CA ALA A 839 -46.25 -21.64 -49.85
C ALA A 839 -46.96 -20.63 -50.79
N ARG A 840 -47.90 -19.86 -50.23
CA ARG A 840 -48.53 -18.60 -50.75
C ARG A 840 -49.40 -18.08 -49.58
N GLU A 841 -49.30 -16.86 -49.07
CA GLU A 841 -48.97 -15.59 -49.74
C GLU A 841 -47.87 -14.73 -49.05
N ARG A 842 -47.64 -13.53 -49.59
CA ARG A 842 -46.59 -12.55 -49.22
C ARG A 842 -47.13 -11.33 -48.46
N LYS A 843 -46.20 -10.65 -47.77
CA LYS A 843 -46.14 -9.19 -47.47
C LYS A 843 -46.99 -8.60 -46.32
N LYS A 844 -46.31 -8.36 -45.19
CA LYS A 844 -45.90 -7.04 -44.60
C LYS A 844 -45.51 -7.33 -43.12
N LYS A 845 -44.67 -6.61 -42.39
CA LYS A 845 -43.59 -5.59 -42.55
C LYS A 845 -43.39 -5.10 -41.10
N GLU A 846 -42.15 -5.02 -40.61
CA GLU A 846 -41.78 -4.48 -39.26
C GLU A 846 -42.33 -5.30 -38.05
N GLU A 847 -41.68 -5.33 -36.88
CA GLU A 847 -40.40 -4.78 -36.39
C GLU A 847 -39.89 -5.60 -35.19
N THR A 848 -38.59 -5.50 -34.86
CA THR A 848 -37.92 -5.73 -33.53
C THR A 848 -38.47 -6.79 -32.55
N VAL A 849 -37.65 -7.60 -31.88
CA VAL A 849 -36.76 -7.23 -30.76
C VAL A 849 -35.81 -8.44 -30.57
N SER A 850 -34.54 -8.29 -30.94
CA SER A 850 -33.38 -8.17 -30.03
C SER A 850 -32.98 -9.49 -29.33
N GLN A 851 -31.85 -10.08 -29.71
CA GLN A 851 -30.52 -9.86 -29.11
C GLN A 851 -30.35 -10.62 -27.79
N ASP A 852 -29.47 -11.61 -27.76
CA ASP A 852 -28.03 -11.49 -27.44
C ASP A 852 -27.80 -11.21 -25.96
N THR A 853 -26.90 -11.99 -25.37
CA THR A 853 -25.90 -11.38 -24.47
C THR A 853 -24.61 -12.20 -24.53
N LYS A 854 -23.78 -11.88 -25.52
CA LYS A 854 -22.32 -11.94 -25.39
C LYS A 854 -21.86 -10.49 -24.99
N PRO A 855 -20.57 -10.18 -24.76
CA PRO A 855 -20.10 -10.00 -23.38
C PRO A 855 -19.27 -8.72 -23.12
N ARG A 856 -18.73 -8.62 -21.88
CA ARG A 856 -17.42 -8.02 -21.49
C ARG A 856 -17.21 -6.50 -21.63
N HIS A 857 -16.29 -5.97 -20.82
CA HIS A 857 -14.93 -5.63 -21.27
C HIS A 857 -14.03 -5.07 -20.15
N GLU A 858 -12.73 -4.82 -20.43
CA GLU A 858 -12.16 -3.59 -19.84
C GLU A 858 -10.60 -3.39 -19.68
N GLY A 859 -9.85 -4.24 -18.97
CA GLY A 859 -8.40 -4.06 -18.65
C GLY A 859 -7.91 -3.01 -17.58
N ILE A 860 -7.17 -3.47 -16.55
CA ILE A 860 -6.27 -2.77 -15.56
C ILE A 860 -5.08 -3.73 -15.31
N PHE A 861 -3.98 -3.34 -14.64
CA PHE A 861 -3.11 -4.35 -13.97
C PHE A 861 -3.83 -4.93 -12.75
N ILE A 862 -4.94 -5.64 -13.01
CA ILE A 862 -5.57 -6.59 -12.12
C ILE A 862 -5.44 -7.95 -12.74
N SER A 863 -4.43 -8.67 -12.27
CA SER A 863 -4.60 -10.11 -12.12
C SER A 863 -5.67 -10.29 -11.05
N SER A 864 -6.78 -10.93 -11.43
CA SER A 864 -7.47 -11.76 -10.46
C SER A 864 -6.67 -13.07 -10.36
N ILE A 865 -6.61 -13.63 -9.16
CA ILE A 865 -5.98 -14.93 -8.92
C ILE A 865 -7.03 -16.04 -9.03
N LEU A 866 -8.32 -15.68 -9.00
CA LEU A 866 -9.46 -16.56 -9.25
C LEU A 866 -10.60 -15.83 -10.02
N ASN A 867 -10.86 -16.29 -11.24
CA ASN A 867 -12.13 -16.24 -12.00
C ASN A 867 -12.93 -14.92 -12.11
N PHE A 868 -12.37 -13.75 -11.77
CA PHE A 868 -13.01 -12.45 -11.98
C PHE A 868 -12.28 -11.66 -13.08
N ASP A 869 -13.01 -11.06 -14.03
CA ASP A 869 -12.41 -10.16 -15.02
C ASP A 869 -11.78 -8.96 -14.28
N GLY A 870 -10.50 -8.72 -14.52
CA GLY A 870 -9.72 -7.77 -13.74
C GLY A 870 -10.23 -6.32 -13.84
N LYS A 871 -10.75 -5.87 -15.00
CA LYS A 871 -11.40 -4.56 -15.01
C LYS A 871 -12.79 -4.61 -14.40
N VAL A 872 -13.59 -5.62 -14.71
CA VAL A 872 -14.93 -5.70 -14.10
C VAL A 872 -14.79 -5.68 -12.58
N MET A 873 -13.79 -6.35 -12.01
CA MET A 873 -13.48 -6.30 -10.58
C MET A 873 -12.99 -4.91 -10.12
N TYR A 874 -12.17 -4.18 -10.88
CA TYR A 874 -11.86 -2.77 -10.56
C TYR A 874 -13.12 -1.92 -10.55
N GLU A 875 -13.88 -1.91 -11.63
CA GLU A 875 -15.05 -1.04 -11.79
C GLU A 875 -16.13 -1.41 -10.79
N GLU A 876 -16.33 -2.69 -10.49
CA GLU A 876 -17.21 -3.14 -9.42
C GLU A 876 -16.68 -2.80 -8.04
N ILE A 877 -15.36 -2.81 -7.78
CA ILE A 877 -14.79 -2.40 -6.48
C ILE A 877 -14.87 -0.89 -6.31
N ILE A 878 -14.44 -0.10 -7.30
CA ILE A 878 -14.59 1.37 -7.29
C ILE A 878 -16.08 1.72 -7.15
N LYS A 879 -17.00 1.03 -7.81
CA LYS A 879 -18.45 1.26 -7.67
C LYS A 879 -19.02 0.78 -6.34
N ALA A 880 -18.59 -0.36 -5.81
CA ALA A 880 -19.14 -0.97 -4.60
C ALA A 880 -18.46 -0.50 -3.30
N THR A 881 -17.31 0.18 -3.41
CA THR A 881 -16.67 0.96 -2.34
C THR A 881 -16.81 2.47 -2.55
N GLU A 882 -17.52 2.91 -3.59
CA GLU A 882 -17.66 4.33 -3.99
C GLU A 882 -16.31 5.08 -3.97
N ASP A 883 -15.39 4.65 -4.84
CA ASP A 883 -13.99 5.07 -5.01
C ASP A 883 -13.13 5.02 -3.73
N PHE A 884 -13.39 4.00 -2.90
CA PHE A 884 -12.81 3.82 -1.57
C PHE A 884 -13.28 4.86 -0.53
N ASP A 885 -14.59 5.15 -0.53
CA ASP A 885 -15.24 5.94 0.51
C ASP A 885 -15.05 5.32 1.90
N SER A 886 -14.81 6.20 2.88
CA SER A 886 -14.56 5.85 4.27
C SER A 886 -15.65 4.99 4.94
N LYS A 887 -16.90 5.02 4.45
CA LYS A 887 -18.03 4.21 4.97
C LYS A 887 -17.88 2.71 4.71
N TYR A 888 -17.06 2.35 3.71
CA TYR A 888 -16.67 0.96 3.44
C TYR A 888 -15.38 0.56 4.15
N CYS A 889 -14.63 1.51 4.72
CA CYS A 889 -13.36 1.23 5.40
C CYS A 889 -13.61 0.40 6.67
N ILE A 890 -13.13 -0.85 6.67
CA ILE A 890 -13.22 -1.80 7.79
C ILE A 890 -11.95 -1.85 8.65
N GLY A 891 -10.84 -1.28 8.18
CA GLY A 891 -9.62 -1.14 8.98
C GLY A 891 -8.58 -0.21 8.32
N LYS A 892 -7.68 0.38 9.11
CA LYS A 892 -6.52 1.14 8.61
C LYS A 892 -5.26 0.66 9.32
N GLY A 893 -4.22 0.34 8.55
CA GLY A 893 -2.90 -0.05 9.04
C GLY A 893 -1.79 0.85 8.48
N GLY A 894 -0.54 0.60 8.88
CA GLY A 894 0.60 1.47 8.52
C GLY A 894 0.96 1.53 7.03
N HIS A 895 0.50 0.56 6.23
CA HIS A 895 0.81 0.46 4.79
C HIS A 895 -0.42 0.69 3.90
N GLY A 896 -1.63 0.78 4.47
CA GLY A 896 -2.87 0.87 3.71
C GLY A 896 -4.17 0.82 4.52
N SER A 897 -5.29 1.07 3.85
CA SER A 897 -6.65 1.02 4.38
C SER A 897 -7.44 -0.13 3.74
N VAL A 898 -8.15 -0.94 4.52
CA VAL A 898 -8.96 -2.07 4.05
C VAL A 898 -10.43 -1.67 4.00
N TYR A 899 -11.10 -1.98 2.89
CA TYR A 899 -12.50 -1.63 2.62
C TYR A 899 -13.33 -2.89 2.32
N VAL A 900 -14.61 -2.94 2.70
CA VAL A 900 -15.53 -4.00 2.28
C VAL A 900 -16.27 -3.59 1.01
N ALA A 901 -16.07 -4.30 -0.10
CA ALA A 901 -16.84 -4.11 -1.32
C ALA A 901 -17.91 -5.20 -1.43
N LYS A 902 -19.13 -4.84 -1.86
CA LYS A 902 -20.20 -5.81 -2.14
C LYS A 902 -20.44 -5.90 -3.65
N LEU A 903 -19.92 -6.94 -4.29
CA LEU A 903 -19.95 -7.10 -5.74
C LEU A 903 -21.33 -7.58 -6.22
N PRO A 904 -21.73 -7.31 -7.49
CA PRO A 904 -23.01 -7.72 -8.07
C PRO A 904 -23.27 -9.23 -8.07
N SER A 905 -22.21 -10.04 -8.03
CA SER A 905 -22.22 -11.51 -7.88
C SER A 905 -22.66 -12.00 -6.48
N ALA A 906 -23.17 -11.10 -5.62
CA ALA A 906 -23.57 -11.28 -4.23
C ALA A 906 -22.44 -11.49 -3.20
N ASN A 907 -21.19 -11.67 -3.63
CA ASN A 907 -20.04 -11.83 -2.73
C ASN A 907 -19.58 -10.49 -2.13
N ARG A 908 -19.23 -10.51 -0.84
CA ARG A 908 -18.42 -9.47 -0.20
C ARG A 908 -16.94 -9.79 -0.38
N VAL A 909 -16.11 -8.77 -0.60
CA VAL A 909 -14.65 -8.88 -0.68
C VAL A 909 -14.01 -7.80 0.19
N ALA A 910 -12.81 -8.06 0.72
CA ALA A 910 -12.00 -7.10 1.46
C ALA A 910 -10.94 -6.50 0.53
N VAL A 911 -10.79 -5.17 0.51
CA VAL A 911 -9.93 -4.47 -0.46
C VAL A 911 -8.94 -3.56 0.26
N LYS A 912 -7.67 -3.94 0.31
CA LYS A 912 -6.57 -3.21 0.96
C LYS A 912 -5.92 -2.21 0.00
N LYS A 913 -6.30 -0.93 0.07
CA LYS A 913 -5.72 0.19 -0.67
C LYS A 913 -4.45 0.70 0.03
N LEU A 914 -3.31 0.69 -0.65
CA LEU A 914 -2.06 1.20 -0.10
C LEU A 914 -2.05 2.74 0.00
N HIS A 915 -1.33 3.27 0.98
CA HIS A 915 -1.22 4.73 1.17
C HIS A 915 -0.15 5.34 0.27
N GLN A 916 -0.54 6.27 -0.60
CA GLN A 916 0.40 6.99 -1.47
C GLN A 916 0.98 8.19 -0.70
N LEU A 917 2.24 8.08 -0.27
CA LEU A 917 2.96 9.07 0.55
C LEU A 917 3.92 9.92 -0.29
N CYS A 918 4.15 11.17 0.13
CA CYS A 918 5.20 12.00 -0.43
C CYS A 918 6.59 11.44 -0.11
N ASN A 919 7.49 11.52 -1.12
CA ASN A 919 8.95 11.41 -1.02
C ASN A 919 9.64 10.03 -0.90
N ASP A 920 8.97 8.87 -1.02
CA ASP A 920 9.72 7.59 -1.08
C ASP A 920 9.05 6.46 -1.90
N GLU A 921 9.06 6.58 -3.24
CA GLU A 921 8.36 5.66 -4.16
C GLU A 921 8.91 4.21 -4.17
N GLN A 922 10.16 3.98 -3.76
CA GLN A 922 10.83 2.68 -3.98
C GLN A 922 10.49 1.61 -2.94
N ASN A 923 10.29 1.96 -1.67
CA ASN A 923 9.99 0.98 -0.62
C ASN A 923 8.54 0.50 -0.69
N LEU A 924 7.58 1.41 -0.93
CA LEU A 924 6.16 1.08 -1.00
C LEU A 924 5.83 0.11 -2.15
N GLN A 925 6.50 0.26 -3.30
CA GLN A 925 6.35 -0.64 -4.44
C GLN A 925 6.86 -2.06 -4.13
N LYS A 926 7.87 -2.19 -3.26
CA LYS A 926 8.47 -3.48 -2.89
C LYS A 926 7.56 -4.32 -2.00
N GLU A 927 6.89 -3.71 -1.02
CA GLU A 927 5.96 -4.41 -0.13
C GLU A 927 4.71 -4.89 -0.87
N PHE A 928 4.16 -4.04 -1.75
CA PHE A 928 3.08 -4.42 -2.67
C PHE A 928 3.47 -5.64 -3.52
N LEU A 929 4.64 -5.60 -4.15
CA LEU A 929 5.12 -6.70 -5.00
C LEU A 929 5.43 -7.98 -4.20
N ASN A 930 5.90 -7.87 -2.95
CA ASN A 930 6.09 -9.04 -2.07
C ASN A 930 4.76 -9.70 -1.72
N GLU A 931 3.75 -8.93 -1.33
CA GLU A 931 2.44 -9.43 -0.95
C GLU A 931 1.75 -10.12 -2.13
N VAL A 932 1.74 -9.48 -3.31
CA VAL A 932 1.27 -10.05 -4.56
C VAL A 932 2.02 -11.35 -4.89
N ARG A 933 3.35 -11.34 -4.83
CA ARG A 933 4.18 -12.50 -5.20
C ARG A 933 4.01 -13.68 -4.24
N ALA A 934 3.81 -13.42 -2.95
CA ALA A 934 3.53 -14.48 -1.97
C ALA A 934 2.16 -15.10 -2.21
N LEU A 935 1.12 -14.28 -2.28
CA LEU A 935 -0.27 -14.73 -2.40
C LEU A 935 -0.63 -15.33 -3.77
N THR A 936 0.13 -15.00 -4.83
CA THR A 936 0.02 -15.70 -6.13
C THR A 936 0.63 -17.11 -6.12
N GLN A 937 1.55 -17.41 -5.19
CA GLN A 937 2.28 -18.68 -5.14
C GLN A 937 1.78 -19.66 -4.04
N ILE A 938 0.88 -19.21 -3.17
CA ILE A 938 0.33 -20.02 -2.07
C ILE A 938 -1.18 -20.21 -2.23
N ARG A 939 -1.66 -21.46 -2.10
CA ARG A 939 -3.10 -21.77 -2.05
C ARG A 939 -3.35 -22.82 -0.97
N HIS A 940 -3.84 -22.36 0.19
CA HIS A 940 -4.13 -23.21 1.35
C HIS A 940 -5.37 -22.71 2.09
N ARG A 941 -6.20 -23.63 2.63
CA ARG A 941 -7.50 -23.32 3.26
C ARG A 941 -7.44 -22.39 4.48
N ASN A 942 -6.26 -22.24 5.09
CA ASN A 942 -6.02 -21.40 6.27
C ASN A 942 -5.10 -20.20 5.95
N ILE A 943 -5.01 -19.80 4.68
CA ILE A 943 -4.34 -18.58 4.22
C ILE A 943 -5.38 -17.76 3.48
N VAL A 944 -5.44 -16.45 3.74
CA VAL A 944 -6.43 -15.57 3.12
C VAL A 944 -6.31 -15.63 1.60
N LYS A 945 -7.43 -15.89 0.94
CA LYS A 945 -7.51 -16.00 -0.50
C LYS A 945 -7.46 -14.61 -1.12
N LEU A 946 -6.32 -14.27 -1.72
CA LEU A 946 -6.23 -13.11 -2.61
C LEU A 946 -7.06 -13.45 -3.87
N HIS A 947 -8.13 -12.69 -4.11
CA HIS A 947 -8.94 -12.76 -5.32
C HIS A 947 -8.33 -11.97 -6.47
N GLY A 948 -7.56 -10.92 -6.19
CA GLY A 948 -6.83 -10.15 -7.21
C GLY A 948 -6.05 -8.97 -6.62
N PHE A 949 -5.34 -8.22 -7.44
CA PHE A 949 -4.59 -7.04 -7.00
C PHE A 949 -4.55 -5.97 -8.09
N CYS A 950 -4.78 -4.71 -7.77
CA CYS A 950 -4.65 -3.58 -8.66
C CYS A 950 -3.31 -2.87 -8.48
N SER A 951 -2.56 -2.69 -9.56
CA SER A 951 -1.46 -1.73 -9.65
C SER A 951 -1.83 -0.62 -10.64
N HIS A 952 -2.22 0.55 -10.14
CA HIS A 952 -2.64 1.69 -10.96
C HIS A 952 -2.10 3.00 -10.38
N THR A 953 -1.75 3.97 -11.25
CA THR A 953 -1.15 5.28 -10.91
C THR A 953 -1.95 6.18 -9.95
N ARG A 954 -3.20 5.81 -9.65
CA ARG A 954 -4.05 6.47 -8.63
C ARG A 954 -4.27 5.57 -7.41
N HIS A 955 -4.40 4.26 -7.63
CA HIS A 955 -4.87 3.29 -6.63
C HIS A 955 -4.10 1.97 -6.79
N SER A 956 -3.15 1.71 -5.90
CA SER A 956 -2.58 0.36 -5.71
C SER A 956 -3.33 -0.33 -4.58
N PHE A 957 -3.92 -1.50 -4.84
CA PHE A 957 -4.72 -2.21 -3.85
C PHE A 957 -4.73 -3.73 -4.04
N LEU A 958 -5.03 -4.47 -2.99
CA LEU A 958 -5.17 -5.92 -2.99
C LEU A 958 -6.61 -6.32 -2.65
N VAL A 959 -7.16 -7.33 -3.31
CA VAL A 959 -8.55 -7.79 -3.18
C VAL A 959 -8.54 -9.21 -2.61
N TYR A 960 -9.08 -9.39 -1.42
CA TYR A 960 -9.15 -10.65 -0.68
C TYR A 960 -10.59 -11.11 -0.53
N GLU A 961 -10.78 -12.37 -0.16
CA GLU A 961 -12.04 -12.81 0.43
C GLU A 961 -12.38 -11.99 1.69
N TYR A 962 -13.67 -11.73 1.91
CA TYR A 962 -14.13 -11.06 3.13
C TYR A 962 -14.45 -12.13 4.19
N LEU A 963 -13.89 -11.96 5.39
CA LEU A 963 -14.05 -12.89 6.50
C LEU A 963 -14.86 -12.19 7.60
N GLU A 964 -16.08 -12.68 7.86
CA GLU A 964 -17.14 -11.92 8.54
C GLU A 964 -16.85 -11.59 10.01
N LYS A 965 -15.99 -12.36 10.67
CA LYS A 965 -15.64 -12.16 12.09
C LYS A 965 -14.44 -11.23 12.29
N GLY A 966 -13.85 -10.70 11.21
CA GLY A 966 -12.75 -9.74 11.29
C GLY A 966 -11.45 -10.36 11.82
N SER A 967 -10.63 -9.57 12.51
CA SER A 967 -9.36 -10.02 13.08
C SER A 967 -9.51 -10.63 14.46
N MET A 968 -8.64 -11.59 14.78
CA MET A 968 -8.60 -12.23 16.10
C MET A 968 -8.34 -11.21 17.22
N GLU A 969 -7.56 -10.16 16.95
CA GLU A 969 -7.37 -9.01 17.86
C GLU A 969 -8.72 -8.34 18.20
N SER A 970 -9.51 -7.99 17.19
CA SER A 970 -10.81 -7.32 17.39
C SER A 970 -11.76 -8.21 18.21
N LEU A 971 -11.79 -9.51 17.91
CA LEU A 971 -12.65 -10.48 18.58
C LEU A 971 -12.22 -10.74 20.03
N LEU A 972 -10.91 -10.84 20.31
CA LEU A 972 -10.39 -10.99 21.67
C LEU A 972 -10.58 -9.74 22.53
N SER A 973 -10.58 -8.55 21.91
CA SER A 973 -10.83 -7.27 22.59
C SER A 973 -12.29 -7.07 23.02
N ASN A 974 -13.23 -7.82 22.42
CA ASN A 974 -14.65 -7.79 22.75
C ASN A 974 -15.00 -8.91 23.74
N ASP A 975 -15.28 -8.56 25.00
CA ASP A 975 -15.57 -9.52 26.07
C ASP A 975 -16.75 -10.46 25.78
N HIS A 976 -17.73 -10.04 24.96
CA HIS A 976 -18.84 -10.91 24.57
C HIS A 976 -18.39 -11.95 23.53
N GLU A 977 -17.74 -11.51 22.47
CA GLU A 977 -17.34 -12.37 21.35
C GLU A 977 -16.18 -13.30 21.75
N ALA A 978 -15.21 -12.81 22.53
CA ALA A 978 -14.17 -13.63 23.11
C ALA A 978 -14.74 -14.77 23.97
N LYS A 979 -15.84 -14.52 24.68
CA LYS A 979 -16.55 -15.53 25.47
C LYS A 979 -17.32 -16.52 24.58
N GLU A 980 -17.98 -16.06 23.53
CA GLU A 980 -18.65 -16.92 22.54
C GLU A 980 -17.70 -17.77 21.70
N LEU A 981 -16.42 -17.41 21.62
CA LEU A 981 -15.41 -18.19 20.91
C LEU A 981 -15.23 -19.58 21.54
N GLY A 982 -15.35 -19.71 22.86
CA GLY A 982 -15.24 -20.99 23.56
C GLY A 982 -13.86 -21.68 23.40
N TRP A 983 -13.71 -22.86 23.99
CA TRP A 983 -12.43 -23.59 23.95
C TRP A 983 -12.18 -24.33 22.64
N SER A 984 -13.20 -25.02 22.12
CA SER A 984 -13.04 -25.85 20.91
C SER A 984 -12.69 -25.03 19.66
N ARG A 985 -13.30 -23.84 19.46
CA ARG A 985 -12.96 -22.99 18.31
C ARG A 985 -11.56 -22.39 18.45
N ARG A 986 -11.15 -21.96 19.65
CA ARG A 986 -9.78 -21.49 19.92
C ARG A 986 -8.73 -22.54 19.53
N VAL A 987 -8.98 -23.81 19.86
CA VAL A 987 -8.13 -24.94 19.45
C VAL A 987 -8.11 -25.11 17.93
N VAL A 988 -9.27 -25.06 17.25
CA VAL A 988 -9.37 -25.15 15.79
C VAL A 988 -8.62 -24.01 15.09
N ILE A 989 -8.76 -22.78 15.59
CA ILE A 989 -8.06 -21.58 15.08
C ILE A 989 -6.54 -21.78 15.14
N VAL A 990 -6.00 -22.21 16.29
CA VAL A 990 -4.55 -22.46 16.44
C VAL A 990 -4.09 -23.60 15.52
N LYS A 991 -4.89 -24.66 15.37
CA LYS A 991 -4.64 -25.72 14.38
C LYS A 991 -4.60 -25.15 12.96
N GLY A 992 -5.54 -24.28 12.57
CA GLY A 992 -5.60 -23.67 11.24
C GLY A 992 -4.32 -22.88 10.90
N VAL A 993 -3.90 -21.98 11.78
CA VAL A 993 -2.66 -21.20 11.61
C VAL A 993 -1.42 -22.09 11.55
N ALA A 994 -1.36 -23.17 12.34
CA ALA A 994 -0.26 -24.13 12.28
C ALA A 994 -0.16 -24.84 10.91
N HIS A 995 -1.29 -25.23 10.32
CA HIS A 995 -1.31 -25.84 8.98
C HIS A 995 -0.86 -24.85 7.90
N ALA A 996 -1.31 -23.59 7.97
CA ALA A 996 -0.89 -22.54 7.04
C ALA A 996 0.63 -22.33 7.03
N LEU A 997 1.23 -22.16 8.22
CA LEU A 997 2.68 -21.97 8.34
C LEU A 997 3.47 -23.22 7.95
N SER A 998 2.96 -24.42 8.30
CA SER A 998 3.54 -25.70 7.86
C SER A 998 3.68 -25.75 6.34
N TYR A 999 2.62 -25.42 5.62
CA TYR A 999 2.56 -25.40 4.16
C TYR A 999 3.54 -24.39 3.55
N MET A 1000 3.58 -23.15 4.06
CA MET A 1000 4.49 -22.10 3.56
C MET A 1000 5.97 -22.42 3.76
N HIS A 1001 6.31 -23.07 4.88
CA HIS A 1001 7.71 -23.39 5.22
C HIS A 1001 8.24 -24.67 4.56
N HIS A 1002 7.38 -25.66 4.28
CA HIS A 1002 7.83 -27.01 3.90
C HIS A 1002 7.30 -27.52 2.57
N ASP A 1003 6.17 -27.00 2.10
CA ASP A 1003 5.47 -27.52 0.92
C ASP A 1003 5.47 -26.49 -0.24
N CYS A 1004 5.87 -25.23 0.02
CA CYS A 1004 6.15 -24.21 -0.99
C CYS A 1004 7.62 -24.21 -1.42
N VAL A 1005 7.90 -23.95 -2.71
CA VAL A 1005 9.26 -23.93 -3.27
C VAL A 1005 9.47 -22.66 -4.11
N PRO A 1006 10.41 -21.76 -3.73
CA PRO A 1006 11.20 -21.78 -2.50
C PRO A 1006 10.35 -21.54 -1.24
N PRO A 1007 10.82 -21.93 -0.04
CA PRO A 1007 10.10 -21.71 1.22
C PRO A 1007 9.79 -20.23 1.48
N ILE A 1008 8.63 -19.96 2.06
CA ILE A 1008 8.11 -18.61 2.28
C ILE A 1008 7.97 -18.36 3.78
N VAL A 1009 8.69 -17.35 4.30
CA VAL A 1009 8.58 -16.90 5.69
C VAL A 1009 7.75 -15.62 5.73
N HIS A 1010 6.69 -15.59 6.53
CA HIS A 1010 5.71 -14.50 6.58
C HIS A 1010 6.24 -13.26 7.33
N ARG A 1011 6.96 -13.49 8.43
CA ARG A 1011 7.61 -12.48 9.28
C ARG A 1011 6.69 -11.53 10.07
N ASP A 1012 5.37 -11.65 9.95
CA ASP A 1012 4.41 -10.83 10.72
C ASP A 1012 3.17 -11.62 11.19
N ILE A 1013 3.40 -12.76 11.86
CA ILE A 1013 2.31 -13.54 12.46
C ILE A 1013 1.90 -12.91 13.81
N SER A 1014 0.68 -12.37 13.87
CA SER A 1014 0.11 -11.69 15.05
C SER A 1014 -1.43 -11.69 15.01
N SER A 1015 -2.12 -11.44 16.12
CA SER A 1015 -3.59 -11.56 16.20
C SER A 1015 -4.36 -10.58 15.30
N LYS A 1016 -3.79 -9.42 14.98
CA LYS A 1016 -4.34 -8.49 13.97
C LYS A 1016 -4.35 -9.07 12.54
N ASN A 1017 -3.43 -10.00 12.24
CA ASN A 1017 -3.21 -10.59 10.93
C ASN A 1017 -3.84 -11.99 10.78
N ILE A 1018 -4.47 -12.51 11.83
CA ILE A 1018 -5.33 -13.71 11.75
C ILE A 1018 -6.78 -13.27 11.60
N LEU A 1019 -7.40 -13.64 10.48
CA LEU A 1019 -8.79 -13.35 10.16
C LEU A 1019 -9.67 -14.59 10.32
N LEU A 1020 -10.95 -14.39 10.62
CA LEU A 1020 -11.91 -15.47 10.93
C LEU A 1020 -13.17 -15.37 10.07
N ASP A 1021 -13.58 -16.50 9.49
CA ASP A 1021 -14.84 -16.62 8.73
C ASP A 1021 -16.08 -16.79 9.63
N SER A 1022 -17.27 -16.93 9.05
CA SER A 1022 -18.52 -17.16 9.79
C SER A 1022 -18.50 -18.40 10.70
N GLU A 1023 -17.73 -19.43 10.34
CA GLU A 1023 -17.61 -20.71 11.05
C GLU A 1023 -16.46 -20.72 12.07
N TYR A 1024 -15.70 -19.62 12.16
CA TYR A 1024 -14.49 -19.45 12.98
C TYR A 1024 -13.29 -20.28 12.53
N GLU A 1025 -13.19 -20.63 11.23
CA GLU A 1025 -11.95 -21.11 10.62
C GLU A 1025 -10.96 -19.94 10.45
N ALA A 1026 -9.68 -20.23 10.63
CA ALA A 1026 -8.62 -19.22 10.70
C ALA A 1026 -7.84 -19.09 9.39
N CYS A 1027 -7.70 -17.85 8.92
CA CYS A 1027 -6.90 -17.49 7.75
C CYS A 1027 -5.79 -16.50 8.12
N VAL A 1028 -4.55 -16.82 7.73
CA VAL A 1028 -3.38 -15.95 7.86
C VAL A 1028 -3.39 -14.88 6.76
N SER A 1029 -3.08 -13.62 7.08
CA SER A 1029 -3.15 -12.46 6.18
C SER A 1029 -2.01 -11.44 6.38
N ASP A 1030 -1.93 -10.44 5.49
CA ASP A 1030 -0.89 -9.37 5.43
C ASP A 1030 0.54 -9.85 5.08
N PHE A 1031 0.74 -10.18 3.81
CA PHE A 1031 2.00 -10.74 3.31
C PHE A 1031 3.03 -9.69 2.85
N GLY A 1032 2.84 -8.40 3.14
CA GLY A 1032 3.74 -7.31 2.69
C GLY A 1032 5.20 -7.49 3.14
N THR A 1033 5.42 -8.10 4.31
CA THR A 1033 6.75 -8.37 4.87
C THR A 1033 7.35 -9.71 4.45
N ALA A 1034 6.59 -10.56 3.75
CA ALA A 1034 6.96 -11.95 3.48
C ALA A 1034 8.25 -12.07 2.62
N LYS A 1035 9.00 -13.15 2.84
CA LYS A 1035 10.29 -13.39 2.19
C LYS A 1035 10.45 -14.83 1.72
N PHE A 1036 10.86 -14.97 0.46
CA PHE A 1036 11.27 -16.23 -0.16
C PHE A 1036 12.71 -16.57 0.20
N LEU A 1037 12.96 -17.78 0.70
CA LEU A 1037 14.29 -18.28 1.06
C LEU A 1037 14.97 -18.92 -0.16
N ASN A 1038 15.82 -18.15 -0.84
CA ASN A 1038 16.58 -18.64 -1.99
C ASN A 1038 17.97 -19.13 -1.55
N PRO A 1039 18.37 -20.40 -1.83
CA PRO A 1039 19.66 -20.94 -1.41
C PRO A 1039 20.86 -20.26 -2.07
N ASP A 1040 20.68 -19.68 -3.26
CA ASP A 1040 21.74 -19.02 -4.03
C ASP A 1040 21.84 -17.50 -3.76
N SER A 1041 21.20 -16.98 -2.71
CA SER A 1041 21.16 -15.53 -2.41
C SER A 1041 21.18 -15.21 -0.91
N ALA A 1042 21.55 -13.98 -0.56
CA ALA A 1042 21.62 -13.56 0.85
C ALA A 1042 20.23 -13.37 1.48
N ASN A 1043 19.90 -14.18 2.48
CA ASN A 1043 18.63 -14.11 3.23
C ASN A 1043 18.52 -12.93 4.24
N TRP A 1044 19.42 -11.96 4.15
CA TRP A 1044 19.47 -10.75 4.99
C TRP A 1044 18.42 -9.71 4.58
N THR A 1045 17.83 -8.99 5.54
CA THR A 1045 16.83 -7.93 5.27
C THR A 1045 16.64 -7.01 6.49
N ALA A 1046 16.08 -5.82 6.27
CA ALA A 1046 15.66 -4.93 7.34
C ALA A 1046 14.63 -5.61 8.25
N LEU A 1047 14.69 -5.30 9.55
CA LEU A 1047 13.75 -5.81 10.56
C LEU A 1047 12.32 -5.42 10.19
N ALA A 1048 11.41 -6.39 10.20
CA ALA A 1048 9.98 -6.21 9.96
C ALA A 1048 9.20 -7.28 10.74
N GLY A 1049 7.97 -6.95 11.14
CA GLY A 1049 7.10 -7.76 11.99
C GLY A 1049 6.57 -6.99 13.21
N THR A 1050 5.48 -7.48 13.80
CA THR A 1050 4.75 -6.78 14.87
C THR A 1050 5.42 -6.92 16.23
N TYR A 1051 5.68 -5.77 16.86
CA TYR A 1051 6.26 -5.69 18.19
C TYR A 1051 5.49 -6.54 19.21
N GLY A 1052 6.20 -7.38 19.97
CA GLY A 1052 5.61 -8.38 20.87
C GLY A 1052 5.60 -9.81 20.30
N TYR A 1053 5.61 -9.97 18.97
CA TYR A 1053 5.59 -11.27 18.28
C TYR A 1053 6.92 -11.61 17.60
N VAL A 1054 7.73 -10.60 17.23
CA VAL A 1054 9.00 -10.80 16.52
C VAL A 1054 9.97 -11.68 17.31
N ALA A 1055 10.53 -12.68 16.63
CA ALA A 1055 11.52 -13.58 17.20
C ALA A 1055 12.81 -12.84 17.63
N PRO A 1056 13.35 -13.10 18.84
CA PRO A 1056 14.46 -12.30 19.39
C PRO A 1056 15.71 -12.26 18.50
N GLU A 1057 16.05 -13.36 17.82
CA GLU A 1057 17.23 -13.43 16.97
C GLU A 1057 17.16 -12.48 15.77
N LEU A 1058 15.97 -12.28 15.18
CA LEU A 1058 15.79 -11.48 13.96
C LEU A 1058 16.16 -10.01 14.19
N ALA A 1059 15.99 -9.53 15.43
CA ALA A 1059 16.35 -8.17 15.83
C ALA A 1059 17.87 -7.91 15.89
N TYR A 1060 18.70 -8.96 16.01
CA TYR A 1060 20.15 -8.83 16.17
C TYR A 1060 20.96 -9.44 15.01
N THR A 1061 20.44 -10.45 14.31
CA THR A 1061 21.15 -11.08 13.17
C THR A 1061 20.75 -10.52 11.81
N MET A 1062 19.55 -9.94 11.68
CA MET A 1062 18.95 -9.53 10.38
C MET A 1062 18.81 -10.66 9.33
N GLU A 1063 19.05 -11.91 9.73
CA GLU A 1063 18.96 -13.12 8.91
C GLU A 1063 17.58 -13.78 9.11
N VAL A 1064 16.85 -13.99 8.02
CA VAL A 1064 15.51 -14.62 8.05
C VAL A 1064 15.62 -16.12 7.81
N ASN A 1065 14.96 -16.89 8.66
CA ASN A 1065 14.68 -18.31 8.49
C ASN A 1065 13.25 -18.63 8.99
N GLU A 1066 12.79 -19.85 8.77
CA GLU A 1066 11.43 -20.30 9.11
C GLU A 1066 11.14 -20.31 10.63
N LYS A 1067 12.18 -20.34 11.48
CA LYS A 1067 12.02 -20.34 12.94
C LYS A 1067 11.55 -19.02 13.51
N CYS A 1068 11.63 -17.92 12.75
CA CYS A 1068 11.08 -16.62 13.16
C CYS A 1068 9.54 -16.66 13.24
N ASP A 1069 8.90 -17.27 12.25
CA ASP A 1069 7.45 -17.50 12.22
C ASP A 1069 7.01 -18.50 13.29
N VAL A 1070 7.83 -19.53 13.59
CA VAL A 1070 7.55 -20.49 14.67
C VAL A 1070 7.41 -19.77 16.01
N TYR A 1071 8.33 -18.85 16.34
CA TYR A 1071 8.25 -18.08 17.58
C TYR A 1071 6.99 -17.21 17.64
N SER A 1072 6.70 -16.50 16.54
CA SER A 1072 5.54 -15.63 16.39
C SER A 1072 4.22 -16.42 16.56
N PHE A 1073 4.16 -17.64 16.00
CA PHE A 1073 3.07 -18.59 16.23
C PHE A 1073 2.94 -19.00 17.71
N GLY A 1074 4.05 -19.20 18.41
CA GLY A 1074 4.05 -19.49 19.85
C GLY A 1074 3.42 -18.36 20.69
N VAL A 1075 3.72 -17.10 20.37
CA VAL A 1075 3.11 -15.92 21.03
C VAL A 1075 1.61 -15.90 20.76
N LEU A 1076 1.22 -16.00 19.48
CA LEU A 1076 -0.18 -15.98 19.03
C LEU A 1076 -1.01 -17.13 19.63
N ALA A 1077 -0.47 -18.34 19.68
CA ALA A 1077 -1.17 -19.50 20.24
C ALA A 1077 -1.44 -19.34 21.75
N LEU A 1078 -0.50 -18.75 22.50
CA LEU A 1078 -0.75 -18.39 23.90
C LEU A 1078 -1.78 -17.27 24.02
N GLU A 1079 -1.67 -16.21 23.22
CA GLU A 1079 -2.64 -15.10 23.22
C GLU A 1079 -4.08 -15.59 23.00
N ILE A 1080 -4.29 -16.48 22.01
CA ILE A 1080 -5.59 -17.07 21.70
C ILE A 1080 -6.16 -17.86 22.89
N ILE A 1081 -5.32 -18.58 23.65
CA ILE A 1081 -5.77 -19.37 24.81
C ILE A 1081 -5.94 -18.50 26.08
N MET A 1082 -5.11 -17.48 26.26
CA MET A 1082 -5.13 -16.55 27.39
C MET A 1082 -6.19 -15.45 27.24
N GLY A 1083 -6.64 -15.17 26.01
CA GLY A 1083 -7.56 -14.07 25.70
C GLY A 1083 -6.92 -12.67 25.70
N ARG A 1084 -5.60 -12.59 25.90
CA ARG A 1084 -4.80 -11.37 26.01
C ARG A 1084 -3.34 -11.68 25.66
N HIS A 1085 -2.60 -10.68 25.20
CA HIS A 1085 -1.21 -10.84 24.79
C HIS A 1085 -0.32 -11.42 25.92
N PRO A 1086 0.51 -12.45 25.67
CA PRO A 1086 1.24 -13.18 26.71
C PRO A 1086 2.54 -12.49 27.17
N GLY A 1087 2.72 -11.19 26.92
CA GLY A 1087 4.01 -10.50 27.03
C GLY A 1087 4.75 -10.70 28.35
N ASP A 1088 4.07 -10.50 29.48
CA ASP A 1088 4.63 -10.68 30.82
C ASP A 1088 5.05 -12.14 31.09
N LEU A 1089 4.31 -13.10 30.52
CA LEU A 1089 4.55 -14.54 30.64
C LEU A 1089 5.73 -14.97 29.76
N VAL A 1090 5.83 -14.48 28.52
CA VAL A 1090 6.96 -14.75 27.61
C VAL A 1090 8.26 -14.14 28.14
N SER A 1091 8.20 -12.94 28.72
CA SER A 1091 9.32 -12.31 29.43
C SER A 1091 9.78 -13.17 30.61
N SER A 1092 8.83 -13.65 31.41
CA SER A 1092 9.10 -14.57 32.54
C SER A 1092 9.71 -15.90 32.08
N LEU A 1093 9.25 -16.47 30.96
CA LEU A 1093 9.78 -17.72 30.39
C LEU A 1093 11.20 -17.56 29.84
N SER A 1094 11.47 -16.43 29.18
CA SER A 1094 12.81 -16.11 28.65
C SER A 1094 13.86 -15.92 29.76
N SER A 1095 13.42 -15.57 30.97
CA SER A 1095 14.28 -15.40 32.17
C SER A 1095 14.62 -16.71 32.90
N GLY A 1096 14.15 -17.86 32.41
CA GLY A 1096 14.15 -19.16 33.11
C GLY A 1096 15.52 -19.81 33.31
N LEU A 1097 16.36 -19.27 34.21
CA LEU A 1097 17.30 -20.04 35.06
C LEU A 1097 18.01 -19.22 36.17
N SER A 1098 17.73 -17.92 36.35
CA SER A 1098 18.43 -17.09 37.37
C SER A 1098 17.51 -16.29 38.30
N SER A 1099 17.48 -16.73 39.56
CA SER A 1099 17.23 -15.96 40.80
C SER A 1099 15.92 -15.15 40.96
N SER A 1100 14.95 -15.80 41.60
CA SER A 1100 14.21 -15.30 42.80
C SER A 1100 13.72 -13.84 42.86
N SER A 1101 12.42 -13.63 42.66
CA SER A 1101 11.49 -13.36 43.78
C SER A 1101 10.02 -13.43 43.32
N THR A 1102 9.20 -14.20 44.04
CA THR A 1102 7.79 -14.49 43.74
C THR A 1102 6.87 -13.27 43.93
N PRO A 1103 5.77 -13.17 43.17
CA PRO A 1103 4.57 -13.99 43.46
C PRO A 1103 4.41 -15.16 42.48
N LEU A 1104 4.48 -16.39 43.00
CA LEU A 1104 4.46 -17.69 42.29
C LEU A 1104 5.51 -17.82 41.15
N PRO A 1105 6.45 -18.79 41.22
CA PRO A 1105 7.27 -19.10 40.05
C PRO A 1105 6.34 -19.52 38.91
N ALA A 1106 6.55 -19.03 37.68
CA ALA A 1106 5.66 -19.34 36.55
C ALA A 1106 5.39 -20.86 36.40
N HIS A 1107 6.39 -21.70 36.71
CA HIS A 1107 6.28 -23.16 36.76
C HIS A 1107 5.22 -23.73 37.73
N GLN A 1108 4.84 -23.03 38.80
CA GLN A 1108 3.84 -23.49 39.77
C GLN A 1108 2.44 -22.92 39.50
N MET A 1109 2.30 -22.01 38.53
CA MET A 1109 1.00 -21.45 38.16
C MET A 1109 0.10 -22.55 37.58
N PRO A 1110 -1.10 -22.79 38.13
CA PRO A 1110 -2.10 -23.67 37.53
C PRO A 1110 -2.45 -23.19 36.11
N ILE A 1111 -2.57 -24.10 35.15
CA ILE A 1111 -2.93 -23.75 33.77
C ILE A 1111 -4.27 -22.98 33.73
N VAL A 1112 -5.22 -23.35 34.60
CA VAL A 1112 -6.54 -22.72 34.69
C VAL A 1112 -6.49 -21.22 35.01
N ASP A 1113 -5.43 -20.72 35.65
CA ASP A 1113 -5.24 -19.29 35.95
C ASP A 1113 -4.63 -18.52 34.77
N ILE A 1114 -4.11 -19.23 33.77
CA ILE A 1114 -3.51 -18.68 32.54
C ILE A 1114 -4.57 -18.64 31.42
N LEU A 1115 -5.52 -19.58 31.43
CA LEU A 1115 -6.67 -19.59 30.52
C LEU A 1115 -7.48 -18.28 30.61
N ASP A 1116 -8.11 -17.89 29.50
CA ASP A 1116 -9.09 -16.80 29.44
C ASP A 1116 -10.26 -17.01 30.42
N GLN A 1117 -10.26 -16.21 31.49
CA GLN A 1117 -11.23 -16.28 32.59
C GLN A 1117 -12.67 -15.92 32.18
N ARG A 1118 -12.89 -15.41 30.97
CA ARG A 1118 -14.24 -15.11 30.44
C ARG A 1118 -15.02 -16.38 30.07
N ILE A 1119 -14.31 -17.48 29.78
CA ILE A 1119 -14.88 -18.79 29.42
C ILE A 1119 -14.79 -19.72 30.63
N SER A 1120 -15.87 -20.44 30.95
CA SER A 1120 -15.84 -21.50 31.97
C SER A 1120 -14.80 -22.57 31.62
N SER A 1121 -14.12 -23.11 32.64
CA SER A 1121 -13.10 -24.16 32.47
C SER A 1121 -13.57 -25.28 31.53
N PRO A 1122 -12.72 -25.75 30.58
CA PRO A 1122 -13.16 -26.72 29.59
C PRO A 1122 -13.56 -28.05 30.23
N THR A 1123 -14.53 -28.74 29.63
CA THR A 1123 -15.03 -30.05 30.04
C THR A 1123 -14.82 -31.10 28.95
N ASP A 1124 -14.99 -32.37 29.29
CA ASP A 1124 -14.99 -33.51 28.37
C ASP A 1124 -13.64 -33.72 27.65
N GLU A 1125 -13.59 -33.87 26.32
CA GLU A 1125 -12.31 -34.08 25.60
C GLU A 1125 -11.48 -32.78 25.43
N VAL A 1126 -12.11 -31.61 25.54
CA VAL A 1126 -11.49 -30.31 25.18
C VAL A 1126 -10.28 -29.91 26.05
N PRO A 1127 -10.22 -30.19 27.38
CA PRO A 1127 -9.03 -29.93 28.20
C PRO A 1127 -7.74 -30.56 27.64
N LYS A 1128 -7.84 -31.75 27.05
CA LYS A 1128 -6.69 -32.47 26.46
C LYS A 1128 -6.07 -31.67 25.33
N GLU A 1129 -6.92 -31.09 24.47
CA GLU A 1129 -6.48 -30.31 23.32
C GLU A 1129 -5.96 -28.92 23.71
N VAL A 1130 -6.62 -28.23 24.64
CA VAL A 1130 -6.17 -26.92 25.15
C VAL A 1130 -4.79 -27.03 25.80
N VAL A 1131 -4.56 -28.09 26.60
CA VAL A 1131 -3.24 -28.37 27.21
C VAL A 1131 -2.18 -28.69 26.14
N SER A 1132 -2.55 -29.43 25.09
CA SER A 1132 -1.65 -29.73 23.97
C SER A 1132 -1.22 -28.45 23.22
N VAL A 1133 -2.17 -27.55 22.93
CA VAL A 1133 -1.89 -26.23 22.34
C VAL A 1133 -0.89 -25.43 23.19
N VAL A 1134 -1.14 -25.31 24.49
CA VAL A 1134 -0.26 -24.56 25.41
C VAL A 1134 1.14 -25.15 25.45
N LYS A 1135 1.26 -26.49 25.55
CA LYS A 1135 2.55 -27.19 25.56
C LYS A 1135 3.36 -26.93 24.28
N ILE A 1136 2.70 -27.02 23.12
CA ILE A 1136 3.34 -26.83 21.82
C ILE A 1136 3.71 -25.36 21.59
N ALA A 1137 2.87 -24.41 22.02
CA ALA A 1137 3.18 -22.98 21.99
C ALA A 1137 4.43 -22.64 22.83
N CYS A 1138 4.57 -23.22 24.02
CA CYS A 1138 5.79 -23.10 24.83
C CYS A 1138 7.05 -23.63 24.14
N ALA A 1139 6.96 -24.76 23.43
CA ALA A 1139 8.09 -25.29 22.66
C ALA A 1139 8.48 -24.38 21.48
N CYS A 1140 7.51 -23.71 20.87
CA CYS A 1140 7.73 -22.72 19.82
C CYS A 1140 8.44 -21.44 20.32
N LEU A 1141 8.26 -21.09 21.60
CA LEU A 1141 8.84 -19.90 22.24
C LEU A 1141 10.28 -20.08 22.74
N ASN A 1142 10.96 -21.18 22.40
CA ASN A 1142 12.34 -21.41 22.84
C ASN A 1142 13.27 -20.28 22.35
N ALA A 1143 14.11 -19.75 23.24
CA ALA A 1143 15.07 -18.70 22.91
C ALA A 1143 16.08 -19.11 21.81
N HIS A 1144 16.40 -20.40 21.71
CA HIS A 1144 17.29 -20.94 20.66
C HIS A 1144 16.48 -21.39 19.43
N PRO A 1145 16.65 -20.78 18.24
CA PRO A 1145 15.82 -21.08 17.07
C PRO A 1145 15.88 -22.54 16.62
N GLN A 1146 17.07 -23.16 16.70
CA GLN A 1146 17.30 -24.57 16.35
C GLN A 1146 16.60 -25.54 17.31
N SER A 1147 16.26 -25.11 18.53
CA SER A 1147 15.53 -25.90 19.53
C SER A 1147 14.02 -25.74 19.42
N ARG A 1148 13.51 -24.83 18.58
CA ARG A 1148 12.08 -24.74 18.26
C ARG A 1148 11.70 -25.86 17.29
N PRO A 1149 10.49 -26.44 17.38
CA PRO A 1149 9.99 -27.39 16.38
C PRO A 1149 9.94 -26.75 14.98
N THR A 1150 9.80 -27.56 13.94
CA THR A 1150 9.36 -27.06 12.63
C THR A 1150 7.84 -26.92 12.59
N MET A 1151 7.29 -26.02 11.76
CA MET A 1151 5.83 -25.91 11.67
C MET A 1151 5.15 -27.19 11.15
N LYS A 1152 5.88 -28.06 10.44
CA LYS A 1152 5.44 -29.41 10.07
C LYS A 1152 5.30 -30.36 11.27
N GLN A 1153 6.21 -30.28 12.23
CA GLN A 1153 6.08 -31.00 13.51
C GLN A 1153 4.95 -30.41 14.36
N VAL A 1154 4.80 -29.08 14.39
CA VAL A 1154 3.72 -28.39 15.13
C VAL A 1154 2.34 -28.79 14.59
N SER A 1155 2.12 -28.70 13.28
CA SER A 1155 0.84 -29.04 12.64
C SER A 1155 0.47 -30.52 12.79
N GLN A 1156 1.47 -31.41 12.70
CA GLN A 1156 1.28 -32.85 12.94
C GLN A 1156 0.89 -33.13 14.39
N ASN A 1157 1.66 -32.66 15.39
CA ASN A 1157 1.37 -32.97 16.80
C ASN A 1157 0.03 -32.38 17.25
N LEU A 1158 -0.33 -31.16 16.82
CA LEU A 1158 -1.66 -30.59 17.08
C LEU A 1158 -2.79 -31.42 16.46
N SER A 1159 -2.54 -32.19 15.40
CA SER A 1159 -3.57 -32.96 14.68
C SER A 1159 -3.66 -34.43 15.09
N THR A 1160 -2.55 -35.04 15.52
CA THR A 1160 -2.48 -36.48 15.83
C THR A 1160 -2.36 -36.78 17.34
N GLN A 1161 -1.86 -35.84 18.15
CA GLN A 1161 -1.47 -36.11 19.54
C GLN A 1161 -2.63 -35.82 20.50
N ARG A 1162 -3.50 -36.83 20.73
CA ARG A 1162 -4.46 -36.82 21.84
C ARG A 1162 -3.73 -37.01 23.17
N LEU A 1163 -3.54 -35.92 23.90
CA LEU A 1163 -2.78 -35.88 25.15
C LEU A 1163 -3.59 -36.50 26.31
N GLU A 1164 -3.17 -37.65 26.83
CA GLU A 1164 -3.78 -38.24 28.02
C GLU A 1164 -3.37 -37.48 29.29
N LEU A 1165 -4.33 -36.78 29.90
CA LEU A 1165 -4.09 -35.98 31.10
C LEU A 1165 -4.03 -36.91 32.32
N SER A 1166 -2.83 -37.05 32.90
CA SER A 1166 -2.58 -37.84 34.10
C SER A 1166 -3.10 -37.20 35.40
N LYS A 1167 -3.56 -35.94 35.35
CA LYS A 1167 -4.11 -35.15 36.46
C LYS A 1167 -5.33 -34.32 35.97
N PRO A 1168 -6.29 -33.96 36.84
CA PRO A 1168 -7.32 -32.97 36.54
C PRO A 1168 -6.73 -31.60 36.18
N LEU A 1169 -7.34 -30.89 35.23
CA LEU A 1169 -6.83 -29.62 34.67
C LEU A 1169 -6.42 -28.55 35.70
N HIS A 1170 -7.18 -28.43 36.80
CA HIS A 1170 -6.92 -27.45 37.86
C HIS A 1170 -5.70 -27.79 38.74
N ILE A 1171 -5.10 -28.98 38.59
CA ILE A 1171 -3.89 -29.44 39.31
C ILE A 1171 -2.67 -29.47 38.37
N ILE A 1172 -2.86 -29.31 37.05
CA ILE A 1172 -1.74 -29.24 36.10
C ILE A 1172 -1.14 -27.85 36.16
N THR A 1173 0.15 -27.80 36.49
CA THR A 1173 0.93 -26.56 36.52
C THR A 1173 1.66 -26.33 35.20
N TRP A 1174 2.04 -25.09 34.91
CA TRP A 1174 2.86 -24.75 33.75
C TRP A 1174 4.19 -25.52 33.69
N GLY A 1175 4.78 -25.83 34.86
CA GLY A 1175 5.99 -26.63 34.99
C GLY A 1175 5.82 -28.11 34.64
N ASP A 1176 4.62 -28.67 34.87
CA ASP A 1176 4.31 -30.03 34.40
C ASP A 1176 4.36 -30.12 32.86
N LEU A 1177 4.02 -29.04 32.14
CA LEU A 1177 4.06 -29.03 30.67
C LEU A 1177 5.48 -28.89 30.11
N LEU A 1178 6.31 -28.07 30.76
CA LEU A 1178 7.69 -27.80 30.33
C LEU A 1178 8.66 -28.98 30.59
N THR A 1179 8.23 -29.97 31.37
CA THR A 1179 9.00 -31.20 31.68
C THR A 1179 8.58 -32.42 30.86
N LEU A 1180 7.48 -32.34 30.12
CA LEU A 1180 7.03 -33.37 29.19
C LEU A 1180 7.57 -33.09 27.78
N ASP A 1181 8.33 -34.02 27.20
CA ASP A 1181 8.86 -33.87 25.83
C ASP A 1181 7.72 -33.59 24.83
N ALA A 1182 7.84 -32.49 24.07
CA ALA A 1182 6.80 -31.99 23.17
C ALA A 1182 6.71 -32.79 21.86
N LEU A 1183 7.74 -33.57 21.50
CA LEU A 1183 7.86 -34.23 20.20
C LEU A 1183 8.13 -35.75 20.29
N ALA A 1184 8.12 -36.33 21.50
CA ALA A 1184 8.21 -37.78 21.67
C ALA A 1184 6.96 -38.48 21.07
N THR A 1185 7.19 -39.25 20.01
CA THR A 1185 6.22 -40.10 19.31
C THR A 1185 5.90 -41.38 20.08
#